data_AF-A0A518H5V4-F1
#
_entry.id   AF-A0A518H5V4-F1
#
_cell.length_a   1.000
_cell.length_b   1.000
_cell.length_c   1.000
_cell.angle_alpha   90.00
_cell.angle_beta   90.00
_cell.angle_gamma   90.00
#
_symmetry.space_group_name_H-M   'P 1'
#
loop_
_entity.id
_entity.type
_entity.pdbx_description
1 polymer ?
#
loop_
_entity_poly.entity_id
_entity_poly.type
_entity_poly.pdbx_seq_one_letter_code
_entity_poly.pdbx_strand_id
1 'polypeptide(L)'
;MANHDPQDRPEDRPPEPGPIDDSTPTLEGQAPQDPTNGAGEAAPPFEGSADDDVRVQPMEHGEFGSETQPGEEVPDTSFTEPQHELMAGSFGDRLQAGSPPGEDLEHAMQPDEDDVPGGVNRPAWAYFEGFGTQEGAGALSPGPAWPTSDESGPFAGGREELQADEVRESPRLHPVLQAEDLRSFSFDQEVDTSEQRPCDEVEPIARKSRKSRGAPRSRPTRDPCAPCEPIYGPPVTVDEPIAERCSGRLRVEVFAYPDAEGKGPFLPQYPSLGGVTVDFVQVDTGASDSQMIDLNGSTWDLIQGCYTVSARPTAGYDPQKTTYFASEGKDDQQIHPGEAVLVATGRETLVRIGLVPEPSPVEVRVYLTTGREANSECRWPIHKARIDVDQCGRRIDCNPTDEDGRVQFSLNSTEATILKLKQTQRIQGRVYRLSGPSEVRVMPKPGQTSYVEFAYAPATARIRVDAFYDPPAGSGQSKSRVSKVEFALVAAGAEGGGKKGWLRTGTSGGGPVVFDDLDETSYTIEAVSWPPEHKGRPIAPSDPAGRRQTVLASVDDSAVVEFLFGPLLGRVQGVVHGDEGGLEGVPLVLIAEDGARFDAVSGPDGLYVFEGVPPGPVEVDPRDSKLELRDATWILVERDEAAESASHSGNGTGRDGSDGSGGHSHRRTLRVAASRTAHGPDFRFKRDLPRIIGDIVDEQDRAIPYAEVLIFDQSGRNELDRVFCDEHGKFVWVAPRSGDYLVTPRFRGSGEVATRTPVKVRSDAFVRLKARSYRPPGDEPPPGRGHGELAGNVADITTFPLQIDGIRHAAMPSGSTASSAGAPMAPMSRLVGDTIRQVLGWQPRPDDPKGFTGALKQSFTCVEEDGTSVCKWTPRTYAVHTDLSGGIAGPQASLHIRAKDALDKFLPLLKGLNPLRLNADDEDVEALRSAVEIQASALISELGQPGGPRVPRVDQIFRTLLGIEDRITDPSEVGGLMQVIRDELGLKDELVNTVEEERNVTNYFIMVDYLTGLRQSWTINRSYFDRSGEAQPFFGTQLVLLSRSLSVVAESVEELRSTFDSVFIGPAERQTLEIAFPSTVSPPGGPTAAVIGTRAMILEDLLRWVADFAAHEGPRYIQDGGKFAVRNAFLPIVETLRNLAFGALSPANEQALPRGYSTTRVKRAIKELALHLNELHRLAEPLNHTIPSQS
;
A
#
# COMPACT_ATOMS: atom_id res chain seq x y z
N MET A 1 -17.26 57.97 -38.15
CA MET A 1 -15.80 57.75 -38.26
C MET A 1 -15.63 56.26 -38.04
N ALA A 2 -15.74 55.44 -39.09
CA ALA A 2 -14.71 55.16 -40.11
C ALA A 2 -13.60 54.30 -39.48
N ASN A 3 -13.56 52.98 -39.70
CA ASN A 3 -13.29 52.24 -40.96
C ASN A 3 -11.97 52.65 -41.61
N HIS A 4 -10.96 51.77 -41.61
CA HIS A 4 -10.59 51.01 -42.83
C HIS A 4 -9.51 49.93 -42.61
N ASP A 5 -9.62 48.89 -43.43
CA ASP A 5 -8.65 47.87 -43.89
C ASP A 5 -8.51 48.10 -45.44
N PRO A 6 -7.58 47.54 -46.26
CA PRO A 6 -6.47 46.58 -46.02
C PRO A 6 -5.13 46.85 -46.82
N GLN A 7 -4.22 45.84 -46.88
CA GLN A 7 -3.16 45.52 -47.92
C GLN A 7 -1.98 46.53 -48.12
N ASP A 8 -0.71 46.17 -48.42
CA ASP A 8 -0.19 45.22 -49.45
C ASP A 8 1.36 44.94 -49.35
N ARG A 9 1.81 43.70 -49.69
CA ARG A 9 3.06 43.18 -50.39
C ARG A 9 4.51 43.78 -50.25
N PRO A 10 5.61 43.11 -50.71
CA PRO A 10 5.91 41.66 -50.96
C PRO A 10 7.35 41.18 -50.52
N GLU A 11 7.80 40.00 -51.01
CA GLU A 11 9.18 39.41 -51.02
C GLU A 11 9.71 38.88 -49.65
N ASP A 12 10.46 37.76 -49.53
CA ASP A 12 11.35 37.06 -50.49
C ASP A 12 11.29 35.48 -50.35
N ARG A 13 11.93 34.70 -51.25
CA ARG A 13 11.89 33.20 -51.30
C ARG A 13 13.26 32.54 -51.61
N PRO A 14 13.62 31.41 -50.95
CA PRO A 14 14.50 30.36 -51.50
C PRO A 14 13.72 29.07 -51.90
N PRO A 15 14.33 28.08 -52.59
CA PRO A 15 13.62 27.30 -53.62
C PRO A 15 13.22 25.84 -53.29
N GLU A 16 12.38 25.29 -54.18
CA GLU A 16 11.83 23.93 -54.21
C GLU A 16 12.76 22.91 -54.91
N PRO A 17 12.67 21.59 -54.59
CA PRO A 17 12.99 20.48 -55.49
C PRO A 17 11.73 19.90 -56.15
N GLY A 18 11.86 19.43 -57.40
CA GLY A 18 10.75 18.93 -58.23
C GLY A 18 10.35 17.45 -58.03
N PRO A 19 9.36 16.95 -58.81
CA PRO A 19 8.63 15.71 -58.56
C PRO A 19 9.24 14.44 -59.17
N ILE A 20 8.72 13.28 -58.75
CA ILE A 20 8.86 11.96 -59.39
C ILE A 20 7.46 11.31 -59.44
N ASP A 21 7.14 10.67 -60.56
CA ASP A 21 5.81 10.15 -60.92
C ASP A 21 5.49 8.72 -60.45
N ASP A 22 4.20 8.37 -60.59
CA ASP A 22 3.54 7.07 -60.42
C ASP A 22 4.31 5.82 -60.89
N SER A 23 4.08 4.70 -60.17
CA SER A 23 3.54 3.45 -60.74
C SER A 23 3.21 2.41 -59.66
N THR A 24 1.97 1.91 -59.64
CA THR A 24 1.57 0.69 -58.90
C THR A 24 1.76 -0.56 -59.79
N PRO A 25 1.79 -1.78 -59.22
CA PRO A 25 0.57 -2.60 -59.23
C PRO A 25 0.38 -3.55 -58.02
N THR A 26 -0.82 -4.11 -57.91
CA THR A 26 -1.23 -5.20 -57.01
C THR A 26 -0.92 -6.60 -57.58
N LEU A 27 -0.85 -7.64 -56.72
CA LEU A 27 -1.71 -8.85 -56.82
C LEU A 27 -1.43 -9.92 -55.72
N GLU A 28 -2.26 -10.98 -55.73
CA GLU A 28 -2.35 -12.08 -54.77
C GLU A 28 -1.51 -13.32 -55.16
N GLY A 29 -1.38 -14.30 -54.25
CA GLY A 29 -1.63 -15.71 -54.62
C GLY A 29 -0.50 -16.77 -54.53
N GLN A 30 -0.65 -17.68 -53.55
CA GLN A 30 -0.28 -19.11 -53.58
C GLN A 30 1.21 -19.54 -53.60
N ALA A 31 1.44 -20.85 -53.40
CA ALA A 31 2.70 -21.51 -53.03
C ALA A 31 3.50 -22.09 -54.22
N PRO A 32 4.76 -22.54 -53.99
CA PRO A 32 5.09 -23.92 -54.40
C PRO A 32 6.14 -24.71 -53.55
N GLN A 33 5.88 -26.02 -53.44
CA GLN A 33 6.75 -27.19 -53.70
C GLN A 33 8.29 -27.15 -53.53
N ASP A 34 8.78 -28.05 -52.67
CA ASP A 34 9.69 -29.20 -52.94
C ASP A 34 10.81 -29.11 -54.02
N PRO A 35 12.07 -29.46 -53.64
CA PRO A 35 13.00 -30.13 -54.57
C PRO A 35 13.72 -31.37 -53.97
N THR A 36 13.96 -32.40 -54.80
CA THR A 36 14.61 -33.66 -54.41
C THR A 36 15.96 -33.95 -55.13
N ASN A 37 16.74 -34.86 -54.53
CA ASN A 37 17.90 -35.61 -55.06
C ASN A 37 19.31 -34.96 -55.09
N GLY A 38 20.31 -35.68 -54.53
CA GLY A 38 21.61 -35.83 -55.22
C GLY A 38 22.89 -36.08 -54.40
N ALA A 39 23.13 -37.32 -53.92
CA ALA A 39 24.43 -37.88 -53.45
C ALA A 39 25.12 -37.21 -52.22
N GLY A 40 26.00 -37.90 -51.46
CA GLY A 40 26.38 -39.32 -51.45
C GLY A 40 27.60 -39.59 -50.53
N GLU A 41 27.78 -40.85 -50.12
CA GLU A 41 28.93 -41.39 -49.32
C GLU A 41 29.10 -40.83 -47.88
N ALA A 42 29.63 -41.57 -46.88
CA ALA A 42 29.72 -43.03 -46.66
C ALA A 42 29.93 -43.30 -45.15
N ALA A 43 29.60 -44.50 -44.66
CA ALA A 43 29.81 -44.91 -43.26
C ALA A 43 30.28 -46.38 -43.14
N PRO A 44 31.22 -46.71 -42.23
CA PRO A 44 31.53 -48.09 -41.84
C PRO A 44 30.70 -48.56 -40.63
N PRO A 45 30.49 -49.88 -40.42
CA PRO A 45 29.55 -50.43 -39.44
C PRO A 45 30.23 -51.05 -38.19
N PHE A 46 29.45 -51.54 -37.21
CA PHE A 46 29.41 -52.95 -36.75
C PHE A 46 28.28 -53.22 -35.73
N GLU A 47 27.99 -54.52 -35.55
CA GLU A 47 27.05 -55.25 -34.65
C GLU A 47 26.95 -54.74 -33.19
N GLY A 48 25.93 -55.00 -32.35
CA GLY A 48 24.71 -55.85 -32.36
C GLY A 48 23.99 -55.71 -30.97
N SER A 49 23.02 -56.51 -30.48
CA SER A 49 22.09 -57.54 -31.02
C SER A 49 21.23 -58.14 -29.88
N ALA A 50 19.95 -58.52 -30.12
CA ALA A 50 19.02 -59.28 -29.23
C ALA A 50 18.55 -58.60 -27.91
N ASP A 51 17.35 -58.84 -27.34
CA ASP A 51 16.08 -59.49 -27.77
C ASP A 51 14.91 -58.95 -26.90
N ASP A 52 13.65 -58.96 -27.36
CA ASP A 52 12.48 -59.67 -26.77
C ASP A 52 11.09 -59.21 -27.31
N ASP A 53 10.09 -60.10 -27.20
CA ASP A 53 8.72 -59.99 -27.75
C ASP A 53 7.70 -59.28 -26.83
N VAL A 54 6.73 -58.54 -27.41
CA VAL A 54 5.27 -58.71 -27.13
C VAL A 54 4.45 -58.33 -28.38
N ARG A 55 3.48 -59.17 -28.75
CA ARG A 55 2.52 -58.94 -29.86
C ARG A 55 1.29 -58.12 -29.47
N VAL A 56 0.75 -57.39 -30.44
CA VAL A 56 -0.61 -56.81 -30.44
C VAL A 56 -1.47 -57.49 -31.50
N GLN A 57 -2.73 -57.84 -31.20
CA GLN A 57 -3.91 -57.77 -32.08
C GLN A 57 -5.24 -58.08 -31.31
N PRO A 58 -6.44 -57.74 -31.86
CA PRO A 58 -7.67 -57.48 -31.09
C PRO A 58 -8.79 -58.54 -31.18
N MET A 59 -9.93 -58.30 -30.51
CA MET A 59 -11.25 -58.93 -30.76
C MET A 59 -12.42 -57.97 -30.46
N GLU A 60 -13.65 -58.38 -30.85
CA GLU A 60 -14.87 -57.56 -30.93
C GLU A 60 -16.06 -58.15 -30.12
N HIS A 61 -17.10 -57.32 -29.91
CA HIS A 61 -18.56 -57.59 -29.77
C HIS A 61 -19.18 -58.73 -28.91
N GLY A 62 -20.28 -58.39 -28.21
CA GLY A 62 -21.31 -59.30 -27.63
C GLY A 62 -21.54 -59.12 -26.11
N GLU A 63 -22.73 -59.22 -25.50
CA GLU A 63 -24.13 -59.46 -25.97
C GLU A 63 -25.19 -58.83 -24.99
N PHE A 64 -26.49 -59.10 -25.22
CA PHE A 64 -27.72 -58.68 -24.51
C PHE A 64 -27.83 -59.16 -23.03
N GLY A 65 -28.77 -58.74 -22.16
CA GLY A 65 -30.00 -57.92 -22.26
C GLY A 65 -30.86 -58.07 -20.96
N SER A 66 -32.15 -57.67 -20.82
CA SER A 66 -33.02 -56.76 -21.60
C SER A 66 -34.46 -56.68 -21.00
N GLU A 67 -34.74 -55.78 -20.06
CA GLU A 67 -36.06 -55.57 -19.37
C GLU A 67 -36.13 -54.16 -18.74
N THR A 68 -37.25 -53.42 -18.57
CA THR A 68 -38.66 -53.52 -19.07
C THR A 68 -39.32 -52.09 -19.13
N GLN A 69 -40.66 -51.99 -19.25
CA GLN A 69 -41.49 -50.74 -19.30
C GLN A 69 -42.67 -50.83 -18.26
N PRO A 70 -43.59 -49.83 -18.05
CA PRO A 70 -43.90 -48.60 -18.83
C PRO A 70 -44.25 -47.29 -18.04
N GLY A 71 -44.55 -46.20 -18.79
CA GLY A 71 -45.37 -45.04 -18.37
C GLY A 71 -44.60 -43.80 -17.86
N GLU A 72 -45.05 -42.55 -18.08
CA GLU A 72 -46.15 -42.05 -18.94
C GLU A 72 -46.00 -40.53 -19.24
N GLU A 73 -46.57 -40.09 -20.37
CA GLU A 73 -46.92 -38.71 -20.81
C GLU A 73 -45.90 -37.54 -20.90
N VAL A 74 -46.22 -36.65 -21.85
CA VAL A 74 -45.56 -35.38 -22.26
C VAL A 74 -46.71 -34.42 -22.63
N PRO A 75 -46.72 -33.16 -22.15
CA PRO A 75 -46.54 -32.07 -23.13
C PRO A 75 -45.84 -30.80 -22.62
N ASP A 76 -45.48 -29.95 -23.57
CA ASP A 76 -44.95 -28.59 -23.42
C ASP A 76 -45.85 -27.64 -22.61
N THR A 77 -45.27 -26.55 -22.09
CA THR A 77 -45.71 -25.21 -22.51
C THR A 77 -44.66 -24.13 -22.24
N SER A 78 -44.58 -23.17 -23.16
CA SER A 78 -43.87 -21.89 -23.00
C SER A 78 -44.53 -21.01 -21.93
N PHE A 79 -43.74 -20.21 -21.21
CA PHE A 79 -44.25 -19.09 -20.41
C PHE A 79 -43.61 -17.75 -20.81
N THR A 80 -44.46 -16.74 -20.92
CA THR A 80 -44.12 -15.36 -21.29
C THR A 80 -43.90 -14.47 -20.06
N GLU A 81 -43.39 -13.26 -20.29
CA GLU A 81 -43.45 -12.15 -19.35
C GLU A 81 -44.91 -11.85 -18.91
N PRO A 82 -45.05 -11.20 -17.74
CA PRO A 82 -46.05 -10.15 -17.56
C PRO A 82 -45.42 -8.82 -17.12
N GLN A 83 -45.89 -7.72 -17.72
CA GLN A 83 -45.67 -6.35 -17.22
C GLN A 83 -46.83 -5.90 -16.31
N HIS A 84 -46.60 -4.84 -15.53
CA HIS A 84 -47.61 -4.12 -14.73
C HIS A 84 -48.25 -4.96 -13.60
N GLU A 85 -48.92 -4.40 -12.58
CA GLU A 85 -49.60 -3.10 -12.50
C GLU A 85 -49.53 -2.46 -11.10
N LEU A 86 -49.71 -1.14 -11.02
CA LEU A 86 -49.81 -0.38 -9.76
C LEU A 86 -51.26 -0.39 -9.27
N MET A 87 -51.49 -0.79 -8.01
CA MET A 87 -52.79 -0.68 -7.35
C MET A 87 -52.68 0.03 -6.00
N ALA A 88 -53.29 1.21 -5.90
CA ALA A 88 -53.55 1.89 -4.64
C ALA A 88 -54.94 1.47 -4.12
N GLY A 89 -55.04 1.09 -2.84
CA GLY A 89 -56.29 0.67 -2.22
C GLY A 89 -56.47 1.27 -0.83
N SER A 90 -57.36 2.25 -0.69
CA SER A 90 -57.70 2.87 0.59
C SER A 90 -58.83 2.12 1.29
N PHE A 91 -58.71 1.90 2.60
CA PHE A 91 -59.86 1.73 3.50
C PHE A 91 -59.55 2.36 4.86
N GLY A 92 -60.57 2.93 5.51
CA GLY A 92 -60.43 3.65 6.78
C GLY A 92 -61.55 3.35 7.77
N ASP A 93 -61.32 3.79 9.02
CA ASP A 93 -62.26 3.98 10.12
C ASP A 93 -63.50 3.08 10.24
N ARG A 94 -63.44 2.11 11.17
CA ARG A 94 -64.20 2.12 12.44
C ARG A 94 -64.10 0.81 13.21
N LEU A 95 -63.87 0.90 14.53
CA LEU A 95 -64.84 0.48 15.57
C LEU A 95 -64.33 0.82 16.98
N GLN A 96 -65.20 0.69 18.00
CA GLN A 96 -64.96 1.09 19.39
C GLN A 96 -64.99 -0.09 20.36
N ALA A 97 -64.23 0.02 21.46
CA ALA A 97 -64.45 -0.52 22.81
C ALA A 97 -64.69 -2.04 23.04
N GLY A 98 -63.91 -2.64 23.96
CA GLY A 98 -64.21 -3.95 24.58
C GLY A 98 -63.17 -4.41 25.63
N SER A 99 -63.64 -4.83 26.81
CA SER A 99 -62.91 -5.49 27.93
C SER A 99 -63.92 -6.20 28.85
N PRO A 100 -63.55 -7.10 29.80
CA PRO A 100 -62.36 -7.97 29.94
C PRO A 100 -62.74 -9.40 29.44
N PRO A 101 -62.74 -10.58 30.15
CA PRO A 101 -62.21 -11.07 31.46
C PRO A 101 -60.85 -11.81 31.29
N GLY A 102 -60.26 -12.58 32.23
CA GLY A 102 -60.55 -12.88 33.65
C GLY A 102 -60.96 -14.35 33.94
N GLU A 103 -60.43 -14.93 35.05
CA GLU A 103 -60.82 -16.22 35.72
C GLU A 103 -60.63 -17.54 34.89
N ASP A 104 -60.36 -18.75 35.43
CA ASP A 104 -59.85 -19.21 36.75
C ASP A 104 -59.39 -20.71 36.73
N LEU A 105 -58.65 -21.18 37.76
CA LEU A 105 -58.55 -22.60 38.27
C LEU A 105 -57.99 -23.72 37.30
N GLU A 106 -57.66 -24.99 37.66
CA GLU A 106 -57.70 -25.77 38.93
C GLU A 106 -56.68 -26.97 39.03
N HIS A 107 -56.35 -27.36 40.28
CA HIS A 107 -55.97 -28.66 40.89
C HIS A 107 -55.45 -29.96 40.17
N ALA A 108 -54.26 -30.43 40.62
CA ALA A 108 -54.03 -31.53 41.62
C ALA A 108 -53.41 -32.94 41.27
N MET A 109 -52.69 -33.43 42.31
CA MET A 109 -52.48 -34.81 42.80
C MET A 109 -51.35 -35.75 42.28
N GLN A 110 -50.84 -36.56 43.23
CA GLN A 110 -49.77 -37.57 43.15
C GLN A 110 -50.38 -39.00 43.05
N PRO A 111 -49.57 -40.09 43.03
CA PRO A 111 -49.23 -40.77 44.30
C PRO A 111 -47.80 -41.36 44.46
N ASP A 112 -47.38 -41.52 45.74
CA ASP A 112 -46.74 -42.67 46.44
C ASP A 112 -45.37 -43.23 45.93
N GLU A 113 -44.30 -43.30 46.75
CA GLU A 113 -43.94 -44.25 47.85
C GLU A 113 -43.54 -45.67 47.33
N ASP A 114 -42.52 -46.39 47.82
CA ASP A 114 -41.73 -46.30 49.07
C ASP A 114 -40.36 -47.04 48.93
N ASP A 115 -39.29 -46.65 49.67
CA ASP A 115 -38.33 -47.56 50.37
C ASP A 115 -37.20 -46.84 51.18
N VAL A 116 -36.71 -47.48 52.25
CA VAL A 116 -35.97 -46.89 53.41
C VAL A 116 -35.08 -47.98 54.09
N PRO A 117 -34.01 -47.76 54.94
CA PRO A 117 -33.46 -46.55 55.60
C PRO A 117 -31.91 -46.31 55.56
N GLY A 118 -31.50 -45.11 56.03
CA GLY A 118 -30.36 -44.96 56.99
C GLY A 118 -29.24 -43.97 56.62
N GLY A 119 -28.82 -43.06 57.53
CA GLY A 119 -27.65 -42.18 57.22
C GLY A 119 -27.15 -41.09 58.19
N VAL A 120 -27.99 -40.49 59.06
CA VAL A 120 -27.59 -39.62 60.22
C VAL A 120 -26.83 -38.27 59.96
N ASN A 121 -27.45 -37.19 60.47
CA ASN A 121 -26.93 -35.88 60.94
C ASN A 121 -26.66 -34.64 60.03
N ARG A 122 -27.20 -33.53 60.58
CA ARG A 122 -27.09 -32.08 60.30
C ARG A 122 -25.98 -31.44 61.21
N PRO A 123 -25.59 -30.13 61.17
CA PRO A 123 -26.44 -28.95 60.92
C PRO A 123 -25.88 -27.67 60.22
N ALA A 124 -26.70 -27.11 59.32
CA ALA A 124 -27.34 -25.79 59.36
C ALA A 124 -26.65 -24.49 59.89
N TRP A 125 -26.60 -23.48 58.98
CA TRP A 125 -27.17 -22.11 59.08
C TRP A 125 -26.34 -20.85 59.47
N ALA A 126 -26.77 -19.73 58.85
CA ALA A 126 -26.77 -18.31 59.27
C ALA A 126 -25.56 -17.36 59.00
N TYR A 127 -25.73 -16.50 57.98
CA TYR A 127 -25.81 -15.02 58.00
C TYR A 127 -24.78 -14.07 58.69
N PHE A 128 -24.76 -12.85 58.14
CA PHE A 128 -24.28 -11.55 58.65
C PHE A 128 -22.87 -11.02 58.32
N GLU A 129 -22.76 -9.70 58.45
CA GLU A 129 -21.75 -8.77 57.95
C GLU A 129 -20.60 -8.50 58.95
N GLY A 130 -19.54 -7.81 58.54
CA GLY A 130 -18.80 -6.94 59.48
C GLY A 130 -17.29 -6.76 59.25
N PHE A 131 -16.88 -5.50 59.32
CA PHE A 131 -15.52 -4.97 59.46
C PHE A 131 -14.54 -5.78 60.33
N GLY A 132 -13.25 -5.82 59.94
CA GLY A 132 -12.16 -6.31 60.80
C GLY A 132 -10.76 -5.90 60.31
N THR A 133 -10.05 -5.10 61.10
CA THR A 133 -8.69 -4.58 60.84
C THR A 133 -7.56 -5.48 61.39
N GLN A 134 -6.33 -5.15 60.99
CA GLN A 134 -5.02 -5.37 61.64
C GLN A 134 -4.20 -6.67 61.38
N GLU A 135 -2.98 -6.40 60.90
CA GLU A 135 -1.66 -6.83 61.42
C GLU A 135 -1.55 -8.15 62.22
N GLY A 136 -0.74 -9.09 61.69
CA GLY A 136 -0.20 -10.25 62.41
C GLY A 136 0.98 -10.84 61.63
N ALA A 137 2.07 -11.23 62.32
CA ALA A 137 3.36 -11.52 61.68
C ALA A 137 3.91 -12.93 61.92
N GLY A 138 4.75 -13.40 60.99
CA GLY A 138 5.60 -14.60 61.11
C GLY A 138 5.15 -15.82 60.29
N ALA A 139 6.02 -16.75 59.88
CA ALA A 139 7.49 -16.78 59.92
C ALA A 139 8.05 -17.92 59.02
N LEU A 140 9.40 -17.99 58.88
CA LEU A 140 10.23 -19.13 58.41
C LEU A 140 10.34 -19.42 56.88
N SER A 141 11.44 -18.94 56.29
CA SER A 141 12.56 -19.71 55.68
C SER A 141 12.37 -20.99 54.82
N PRO A 142 13.33 -21.34 53.93
CA PRO A 142 14.31 -20.52 53.18
C PRO A 142 14.47 -20.90 51.68
N GLY A 143 15.21 -20.08 50.90
CA GLY A 143 15.67 -20.39 49.53
C GLY A 143 17.11 -19.87 49.29
N PRO A 144 17.92 -20.50 48.42
CA PRO A 144 19.37 -20.27 48.36
C PRO A 144 19.79 -19.06 47.50
N ALA A 145 20.98 -18.52 47.81
CA ALA A 145 21.54 -17.31 47.20
C ALA A 145 22.49 -17.57 46.01
N TRP A 146 22.62 -16.55 45.15
CA TRP A 146 23.82 -16.26 44.35
C TRP A 146 24.15 -14.75 44.48
N PRO A 147 25.41 -14.32 44.26
CA PRO A 147 25.95 -13.14 44.95
C PRO A 147 25.89 -11.82 44.16
N THR A 148 25.99 -10.71 44.90
CA THR A 148 26.28 -9.36 44.43
C THR A 148 27.40 -8.75 45.28
N SER A 149 28.21 -7.85 44.69
CA SER A 149 29.14 -6.87 45.34
C SER A 149 30.21 -7.45 46.30
N ASP A 150 31.47 -7.05 46.20
CA ASP A 150 31.93 -5.72 46.64
C ASP A 150 33.30 -5.33 46.03
N GLU A 151 33.48 -4.03 45.77
CA GLU A 151 34.63 -3.25 46.24
C GLU A 151 34.24 -1.76 46.27
N SER A 152 34.64 -1.02 47.31
CA SER A 152 33.94 0.22 47.69
C SER A 152 34.82 1.42 48.12
N GLY A 153 34.91 2.41 47.21
CA GLY A 153 35.31 3.80 47.49
C GLY A 153 36.77 4.02 47.96
N PRO A 154 37.09 5.18 48.57
CA PRO A 154 36.30 6.41 48.68
C PRO A 154 37.07 7.66 48.16
N PHE A 155 36.41 8.83 48.08
CA PHE A 155 36.81 10.08 48.76
C PHE A 155 35.74 11.17 48.62
N ALA A 156 35.85 12.28 49.36
CA ALA A 156 34.78 13.25 49.55
C ALA A 156 35.27 14.71 49.58
N GLY A 157 34.34 15.66 49.41
CA GLY A 157 34.52 17.08 49.75
C GLY A 157 34.22 18.06 48.62
N GLY A 158 33.90 19.31 48.98
CA GLY A 158 33.78 20.44 48.02
C GLY A 158 32.34 20.90 47.74
N ARG A 159 31.75 21.65 48.68
CA ARG A 159 30.58 22.51 48.43
C ARG A 159 30.95 23.90 48.92
N GLU A 160 31.15 24.84 48.00
CA GLU A 160 31.44 26.25 48.33
C GLU A 160 30.82 27.17 47.28
N GLU A 161 30.87 28.48 47.53
CA GLU A 161 29.87 29.44 47.08
C GLU A 161 30.51 30.75 46.59
N LEU A 162 29.69 31.61 45.96
CA LEU A 162 29.87 33.05 45.77
C LEU A 162 30.82 33.62 44.68
N GLN A 163 30.30 34.73 44.14
CA GLN A 163 30.97 35.94 43.65
C GLN A 163 31.59 36.00 42.24
N ALA A 164 31.31 37.16 41.63
CA ALA A 164 31.97 37.71 40.45
C ALA A 164 32.78 38.94 40.90
N ASP A 165 33.75 39.39 40.08
CA ASP A 165 33.77 40.81 39.67
C ASP A 165 34.77 41.14 38.54
N GLU A 166 34.43 42.24 37.85
CA GLU A 166 35.24 43.23 37.13
C GLU A 166 36.43 42.91 36.15
N VAL A 167 36.20 43.32 34.88
CA VAL A 167 36.95 44.33 34.09
C VAL A 167 38.50 44.23 33.92
N ARG A 168 38.96 44.11 32.65
CA ARG A 168 39.82 45.14 32.02
C ARG A 168 40.05 45.08 30.48
N GLU A 169 39.83 46.22 29.85
CA GLU A 169 40.66 46.93 28.84
C GLU A 169 41.27 46.20 27.60
N SER A 170 40.61 46.46 26.45
CA SER A 170 41.13 46.70 25.08
C SER A 170 42.60 47.15 24.92
N PRO A 171 43.25 46.86 23.76
CA PRO A 171 43.22 47.85 22.67
C PRO A 171 43.11 47.32 21.22
N ARG A 172 42.80 48.25 20.30
CA ARG A 172 42.49 48.07 18.87
C ARG A 172 43.73 48.08 17.95
N LEU A 173 43.62 47.44 16.78
CA LEU A 173 44.27 47.89 15.53
C LEU A 173 43.32 47.69 14.31
N HIS A 174 43.33 48.65 13.38
CA HIS A 174 42.70 48.60 12.04
C HIS A 174 43.82 48.56 10.97
N PRO A 175 43.60 48.00 9.76
CA PRO A 175 42.89 48.66 8.63
C PRO A 175 41.64 47.86 8.18
N VAL A 176 40.57 48.39 7.59
CA VAL A 176 40.38 49.39 6.51
C VAL A 176 40.67 48.83 5.10
N LEU A 177 39.63 48.34 4.41
CA LEU A 177 39.13 48.86 3.12
C LEU A 177 37.75 48.25 2.74
N GLN A 178 37.02 48.99 1.91
CA GLN A 178 35.73 48.76 1.20
C GLN A 178 35.20 47.30 1.13
N ALA A 179 33.93 46.94 1.39
CA ALA A 179 32.60 47.58 1.29
C ALA A 179 31.98 47.67 -0.12
N GLU A 180 30.96 46.84 -0.39
CA GLU A 180 29.84 47.11 -1.33
C GLU A 180 28.59 46.27 -0.95
N ASP A 181 27.41 46.65 -1.46
CA ASP A 181 26.08 46.30 -0.94
C ASP A 181 25.65 44.80 -1.00
N LEU A 182 24.93 44.36 0.04
CA LEU A 182 23.63 43.69 -0.10
C LEU A 182 22.77 43.92 1.16
N ARG A 183 21.48 44.24 0.99
CA ARG A 183 20.60 44.67 2.10
C ARG A 183 19.81 43.51 2.70
N SER A 184 19.98 43.28 3.99
CA SER A 184 19.08 42.45 4.80
C SER A 184 17.81 43.22 5.17
N PHE A 185 16.64 42.71 4.79
CA PHE A 185 15.37 43.08 5.45
C PHE A 185 15.06 42.03 6.51
N SER A 186 15.14 42.42 7.78
CA SER A 186 14.58 41.65 8.90
C SER A 186 13.09 41.95 9.04
N PHE A 187 12.28 40.91 9.18
CA PHE A 187 10.93 41.01 9.72
C PHE A 187 10.85 40.12 10.94
N ASP A 188 10.87 40.72 12.13
CA ASP A 188 10.38 40.08 13.33
C ASP A 188 8.85 39.98 13.22
N GLN A 189 8.29 38.80 13.49
CA GLN A 189 6.86 38.66 13.72
C GLN A 189 6.64 37.65 14.84
N GLU A 190 5.99 38.11 15.91
CA GLU A 190 5.64 37.28 17.06
C GLU A 190 4.61 36.22 16.66
N VAL A 191 4.84 34.97 17.07
CA VAL A 191 3.92 33.85 16.83
C VAL A 191 2.89 33.83 17.95
N ASP A 192 1.74 34.45 17.73
CA ASP A 192 0.58 34.36 18.62
C ASP A 192 -0.15 33.02 18.41
N THR A 193 -0.54 32.36 19.50
CA THR A 193 -0.96 30.95 19.50
C THR A 193 -2.42 30.77 19.92
N SER A 194 -3.37 31.22 19.09
CA SER A 194 -4.75 30.71 19.16
C SER A 194 -5.53 30.87 17.85
N GLU A 195 -6.06 29.76 17.31
CA GLU A 195 -7.16 29.78 16.34
C GLU A 195 -8.31 28.86 16.79
N GLN A 196 -9.16 29.40 17.67
CA GLN A 196 -10.58 29.04 17.67
C GLN A 196 -11.32 30.17 16.96
N ARG A 197 -11.88 29.93 15.78
CA ARG A 197 -12.68 30.93 15.05
C ARG A 197 -14.19 30.72 15.30
N PRO A 198 -14.94 31.77 15.69
CA PRO A 198 -16.39 31.77 15.65
C PRO A 198 -16.89 31.95 14.20
N CYS A 199 -18.21 31.83 14.00
CA CYS A 199 -18.87 32.25 12.77
C CYS A 199 -19.38 33.69 12.94
N ASP A 200 -18.85 34.63 12.16
CA ASP A 200 -19.29 36.03 12.19
C ASP A 200 -20.46 36.30 11.22
N GLU A 201 -21.18 37.41 11.47
CA GLU A 201 -22.42 37.81 10.79
C GLU A 201 -22.21 38.27 9.34
N VAL A 202 -23.24 38.11 8.50
CA VAL A 202 -23.25 38.58 7.10
C VAL A 202 -24.17 39.79 6.94
N GLU A 203 -23.61 41.01 7.07
CA GLU A 203 -24.30 42.23 6.64
C GLU A 203 -24.26 42.40 5.09
N PRO A 204 -25.33 42.96 4.47
CA PRO A 204 -25.44 43.06 3.01
C PRO A 204 -24.63 44.23 2.41
N ILE A 205 -23.77 43.93 1.44
CA ILE A 205 -22.87 44.91 0.79
C ILE A 205 -23.63 45.86 -0.16
N ALA A 206 -23.77 47.13 0.25
CA ALA A 206 -24.36 48.19 -0.57
C ALA A 206 -23.47 48.64 -1.75
N ARG A 207 -23.67 48.07 -2.94
CA ARG A 207 -22.97 48.48 -4.18
C ARG A 207 -23.41 49.88 -4.67
N LYS A 208 -22.54 50.88 -4.48
CA LYS A 208 -22.69 52.24 -5.06
C LYS A 208 -22.56 52.20 -6.60
N SER A 209 -23.66 52.36 -7.32
CA SER A 209 -23.66 52.52 -8.77
C SER A 209 -23.32 53.96 -9.21
N ARG A 210 -22.86 54.12 -10.45
CA ARG A 210 -22.14 55.29 -10.94
C ARG A 210 -23.08 56.26 -11.69
N LYS A 211 -23.12 57.54 -11.30
CA LYS A 211 -23.91 58.58 -11.99
C LYS A 211 -23.53 58.67 -13.48
N SER A 212 -24.50 58.50 -14.37
CA SER A 212 -24.47 59.01 -15.74
C SER A 212 -25.67 59.96 -15.95
N ARG A 213 -25.54 60.94 -16.86
CA ARG A 213 -26.58 61.91 -17.20
C ARG A 213 -27.19 61.56 -18.55
N GLY A 214 -28.52 61.39 -18.60
CA GLY A 214 -29.26 61.25 -19.86
C GLY A 214 -30.75 61.44 -19.64
N ALA A 215 -31.27 62.61 -19.98
CA ALA A 215 -32.72 62.84 -20.07
C ALA A 215 -33.18 62.56 -21.51
N PRO A 216 -34.35 61.94 -21.70
CA PRO A 216 -35.33 62.62 -22.54
C PRO A 216 -36.80 62.46 -22.10
N ARG A 217 -37.54 63.57 -22.27
CA ARG A 217 -38.98 63.64 -22.62
C ARG A 217 -39.99 62.89 -21.73
N SER A 218 -40.69 63.68 -20.92
CA SER A 218 -41.99 63.30 -20.34
C SER A 218 -43.03 62.93 -21.40
N ARG A 219 -43.84 61.92 -21.08
CA ARG A 219 -45.18 61.69 -21.67
C ARG A 219 -46.25 62.16 -20.67
N PRO A 220 -47.45 62.56 -21.10
CA PRO A 220 -48.51 62.97 -20.20
C PRO A 220 -49.09 61.77 -19.43
N THR A 221 -49.34 61.96 -18.14
CA THR A 221 -50.20 61.09 -17.35
C THR A 221 -51.66 61.23 -17.83
N ARG A 222 -52.39 60.11 -17.81
CA ARG A 222 -53.85 60.08 -17.95
C ARG A 222 -54.40 59.46 -16.68
N ASP A 223 -55.25 60.18 -15.96
CA ASP A 223 -56.04 59.60 -14.87
C ASP A 223 -57.09 58.64 -15.48
N PRO A 224 -57.19 57.38 -15.04
CA PRO A 224 -58.17 56.44 -15.59
C PRO A 224 -59.62 56.75 -15.16
N CYS A 225 -59.80 57.35 -13.97
CA CYS A 225 -61.09 57.52 -13.33
C CYS A 225 -61.67 58.93 -13.53
N ALA A 226 -62.11 59.24 -14.75
CA ALA A 226 -63.02 60.36 -14.98
C ALA A 226 -64.46 59.96 -14.60
N PRO A 227 -65.25 60.80 -13.92
CA PRO A 227 -66.60 60.46 -13.49
C PRO A 227 -67.54 60.30 -14.70
N CYS A 228 -68.30 59.20 -14.73
CA CYS A 228 -69.34 58.99 -15.72
C CYS A 228 -70.48 60.01 -15.54
N GLU A 229 -70.83 60.75 -16.61
CA GLU A 229 -72.00 61.65 -16.56
C GLU A 229 -73.31 60.86 -16.44
N PRO A 230 -74.23 61.25 -15.54
CA PRO A 230 -75.50 60.55 -15.36
C PRO A 230 -76.47 60.84 -16.51
N ILE A 231 -76.60 59.88 -17.44
CA ILE A 231 -77.57 59.96 -18.55
C ILE A 231 -79.00 59.78 -18.01
N TYR A 232 -79.67 60.89 -17.70
CA TYR A 232 -81.08 60.92 -17.33
C TYR A 232 -81.99 60.61 -18.54
N GLY A 233 -82.21 59.32 -18.79
CA GLY A 233 -83.33 58.84 -19.61
C GLY A 233 -84.64 58.76 -18.80
N PRO A 234 -85.82 59.01 -19.40
CA PRO A 234 -87.10 58.81 -18.73
C PRO A 234 -87.38 57.32 -18.47
N PRO A 235 -88.17 56.96 -17.44
CA PRO A 235 -88.38 55.57 -17.06
C PRO A 235 -89.17 54.79 -18.12
N VAL A 236 -88.55 53.74 -18.65
CA VAL A 236 -89.18 52.75 -19.54
C VAL A 236 -89.54 51.53 -18.73
N THR A 237 -90.84 51.23 -18.61
CA THR A 237 -91.36 50.03 -17.93
C THR A 237 -91.45 48.87 -18.92
N VAL A 238 -90.58 47.86 -18.78
CA VAL A 238 -90.68 46.56 -19.47
C VAL A 238 -90.27 45.45 -18.52
N ASP A 239 -91.10 44.42 -18.40
CA ASP A 239 -90.80 43.17 -17.71
C ASP A 239 -90.01 42.21 -18.65
N GLU A 240 -88.68 42.16 -18.53
CA GLU A 240 -87.81 41.00 -18.87
C GLU A 240 -86.32 41.31 -18.52
N PRO A 241 -85.44 40.30 -18.34
CA PRO A 241 -84.16 40.49 -17.63
C PRO A 241 -83.05 41.12 -18.50
N ILE A 242 -82.95 42.45 -18.48
CA ILE A 242 -81.81 43.19 -19.08
C ILE A 242 -80.50 43.00 -18.29
N ALA A 243 -80.57 42.53 -17.03
CA ALA A 243 -79.43 42.38 -16.13
C ALA A 243 -78.25 41.57 -16.71
N GLU A 244 -78.52 40.51 -17.49
CA GLU A 244 -77.50 39.64 -18.09
C GLU A 244 -76.63 40.33 -19.18
N ARG A 245 -76.96 41.57 -19.58
CA ARG A 245 -76.22 42.31 -20.63
C ARG A 245 -75.34 43.44 -20.13
N CYS A 246 -75.33 43.71 -18.82
CA CYS A 246 -74.58 44.82 -18.21
C CYS A 246 -73.64 44.37 -17.06
N SER A 247 -73.45 43.06 -16.88
CA SER A 247 -72.49 42.52 -15.92
C SER A 247 -71.08 42.41 -16.52
N GLY A 248 -70.08 42.70 -15.69
CA GLY A 248 -68.71 42.24 -15.86
C GLY A 248 -68.44 41.12 -14.86
N ARG A 249 -67.43 40.29 -15.14
CA ARG A 249 -67.06 39.18 -14.26
C ARG A 249 -65.79 39.53 -13.48
N LEU A 250 -65.86 39.50 -12.16
CA LEU A 250 -64.69 39.51 -11.30
C LEU A 250 -64.33 38.05 -10.97
N ARG A 251 -63.08 37.66 -11.13
CA ARG A 251 -62.54 36.41 -10.58
C ARG A 251 -61.39 36.74 -9.64
N VAL A 252 -61.34 36.06 -8.49
CA VAL A 252 -60.26 36.20 -7.51
C VAL A 252 -59.59 34.85 -7.30
N GLU A 253 -58.27 34.83 -7.47
CA GLU A 253 -57.40 33.71 -7.11
C GLU A 253 -56.54 34.13 -5.91
N VAL A 254 -56.35 33.26 -4.92
CA VAL A 254 -55.48 33.53 -3.75
C VAL A 254 -54.40 32.46 -3.68
N PHE A 255 -53.15 32.85 -3.42
CA PHE A 255 -52.00 31.95 -3.40
C PHE A 255 -51.05 32.26 -2.24
N ALA A 256 -50.26 31.28 -1.80
CA ALA A 256 -49.15 31.52 -0.88
C ALA A 256 -47.88 31.83 -1.67
N TYR A 257 -47.07 32.80 -1.21
CA TYR A 257 -45.68 32.88 -1.61
C TYR A 257 -44.88 31.72 -0.98
N PRO A 258 -43.90 31.14 -1.71
CA PRO A 258 -43.00 30.13 -1.16
C PRO A 258 -41.94 30.71 -0.21
N ASP A 259 -41.78 32.04 -0.19
CA ASP A 259 -40.83 32.79 0.62
C ASP A 259 -41.49 33.86 1.50
N ALA A 260 -40.74 34.39 2.46
CA ALA A 260 -41.19 35.45 3.39
C ALA A 260 -40.89 36.89 2.92
N GLU A 261 -40.32 37.08 1.72
CA GLU A 261 -40.16 38.41 1.12
C GLU A 261 -41.44 38.88 0.43
N GLY A 262 -42.22 37.96 -0.16
CA GLY A 262 -43.51 38.25 -0.77
C GLY A 262 -43.42 39.12 -2.04
N LYS A 263 -42.35 38.95 -2.83
CA LYS A 263 -42.01 39.83 -3.96
C LYS A 263 -41.92 39.08 -5.27
N GLY A 264 -42.96 39.20 -6.08
CA GLY A 264 -42.96 38.78 -7.48
C GLY A 264 -44.36 38.80 -8.06
N PRO A 265 -44.50 38.85 -9.40
CA PRO A 265 -45.78 38.51 -10.04
C PRO A 265 -46.19 37.09 -9.66
N PHE A 266 -47.48 36.79 -9.76
CA PHE A 266 -47.96 35.41 -9.59
C PHE A 266 -47.27 34.47 -10.58
N LEU A 267 -46.77 33.33 -10.08
CA LEU A 267 -46.26 32.23 -10.89
C LEU A 267 -47.22 31.03 -10.75
N PRO A 268 -47.62 30.35 -11.85
CA PRO A 268 -48.62 29.27 -11.80
C PRO A 268 -48.30 28.08 -10.89
N GLN A 269 -47.04 27.90 -10.49
CA GLN A 269 -46.62 26.87 -9.52
C GLN A 269 -46.83 27.25 -8.04
N TYR A 270 -47.24 28.48 -7.73
CA TYR A 270 -47.55 28.88 -6.35
C TYR A 270 -48.84 28.20 -5.86
N PRO A 271 -48.87 27.62 -4.65
CA PRO A 271 -50.02 26.86 -4.18
C PRO A 271 -51.22 27.77 -3.88
N SER A 272 -52.36 27.46 -4.50
CA SER A 272 -53.64 28.12 -4.25
C SER A 272 -54.11 27.96 -2.79
N LEU A 273 -54.70 29.00 -2.23
CA LEU A 273 -55.24 29.03 -0.87
C LEU A 273 -56.76 29.15 -0.86
N GLY A 274 -57.43 28.14 -0.29
CA GLY A 274 -58.84 28.20 0.07
C GLY A 274 -59.05 28.65 1.53
N GLY A 275 -60.28 29.01 1.87
CA GLY A 275 -60.67 29.41 3.23
C GLY A 275 -60.44 30.89 3.57
N VAL A 276 -59.76 31.63 2.69
CA VAL A 276 -59.56 33.08 2.81
C VAL A 276 -60.88 33.80 2.51
N THR A 277 -61.30 34.74 3.34
CA THR A 277 -62.46 35.59 3.02
C THR A 277 -62.00 36.79 2.20
N VAL A 278 -62.58 36.99 1.02
CA VAL A 278 -62.34 38.20 0.22
C VAL A 278 -63.57 39.07 0.26
N ASP A 279 -63.33 40.33 0.61
CA ASP A 279 -64.30 41.41 0.60
C ASP A 279 -64.05 42.30 -0.62
N PHE A 280 -65.12 42.80 -1.23
CA PHE A 280 -65.02 43.88 -2.20
C PHE A 280 -66.12 44.91 -2.00
N VAL A 281 -65.80 46.18 -2.29
CA VAL A 281 -66.70 47.32 -2.11
C VAL A 281 -66.73 48.15 -3.38
N GLN A 282 -67.91 48.40 -3.93
CA GLN A 282 -68.10 49.27 -5.08
C GLN A 282 -67.92 50.74 -4.67
N VAL A 283 -66.97 51.42 -5.30
CA VAL A 283 -66.52 52.78 -4.91
C VAL A 283 -67.66 53.80 -4.94
N ASP A 284 -68.49 53.76 -5.99
CA ASP A 284 -69.50 54.79 -6.23
C ASP A 284 -70.79 54.63 -5.40
N THR A 285 -71.08 53.41 -4.94
CA THR A 285 -72.36 53.06 -4.27
C THR A 285 -72.20 52.64 -2.82
N GLY A 286 -70.99 52.24 -2.40
CA GLY A 286 -70.73 51.61 -1.12
C GLY A 286 -71.28 50.18 -1.00
N ALA A 287 -71.80 49.59 -2.08
CA ALA A 287 -72.28 48.22 -2.08
C ALA A 287 -71.11 47.24 -1.87
N SER A 288 -71.20 46.40 -0.84
CA SER A 288 -70.16 45.45 -0.46
C SER A 288 -70.69 44.02 -0.41
N ASP A 289 -69.85 43.05 -0.80
CA ASP A 289 -70.11 41.63 -0.63
C ASP A 289 -68.82 40.89 -0.20
N SER A 290 -68.99 39.71 0.38
CA SER A 290 -67.96 38.94 1.09
C SER A 290 -68.12 37.46 0.84
N GLN A 291 -67.14 36.81 0.20
CA GLN A 291 -67.17 35.36 -0.03
C GLN A 291 -65.85 34.70 0.37
N MET A 292 -65.95 33.46 0.87
CA MET A 292 -64.82 32.60 1.17
C MET A 292 -64.35 31.91 -0.11
N ILE A 293 -63.07 32.10 -0.45
CA ILE A 293 -62.42 31.56 -1.64
C ILE A 293 -62.21 30.04 -1.50
N ASP A 294 -62.44 29.27 -2.57
CA ASP A 294 -62.02 27.88 -2.67
C ASP A 294 -60.70 27.72 -3.44
N LEU A 295 -60.14 26.51 -3.50
CA LEU A 295 -58.81 26.25 -4.09
C LEU A 295 -58.71 26.60 -5.59
N ASN A 296 -59.83 26.80 -6.29
CA ASN A 296 -59.91 27.21 -7.69
C ASN A 296 -60.15 28.73 -7.86
N GLY A 297 -60.22 29.47 -6.75
CA GLY A 297 -60.62 30.87 -6.69
C GLY A 297 -62.10 31.06 -6.34
N SER A 298 -62.66 32.22 -6.67
CA SER A 298 -64.10 32.46 -6.71
C SER A 298 -64.44 33.50 -7.77
N THR A 299 -65.70 33.53 -8.20
CA THR A 299 -66.16 34.30 -9.36
C THR A 299 -67.49 34.97 -9.05
N TRP A 300 -67.60 36.26 -9.35
CA TRP A 300 -68.80 37.06 -9.16
C TRP A 300 -69.17 37.76 -10.46
N ASP A 301 -70.45 37.70 -10.83
CA ASP A 301 -71.00 38.49 -11.93
C ASP A 301 -71.52 39.82 -11.36
N LEU A 302 -70.72 40.88 -11.50
CA LEU A 302 -70.92 42.19 -10.89
C LEU A 302 -71.43 43.21 -11.91
N ILE A 303 -72.08 44.27 -11.44
CA ILE A 303 -72.46 45.41 -12.28
C ILE A 303 -71.18 46.17 -12.69
N GLN A 304 -71.12 46.70 -13.91
CA GLN A 304 -69.96 47.52 -14.32
C GLN A 304 -69.68 48.67 -13.34
N GLY A 305 -68.44 48.78 -12.88
CA GLY A 305 -68.01 49.80 -11.93
C GLY A 305 -66.61 49.59 -11.36
N CYS A 306 -66.19 50.50 -10.48
CA CYS A 306 -64.92 50.41 -9.76
C CYS A 306 -65.10 49.72 -8.41
N TYR A 307 -64.25 48.74 -8.09
CA TYR A 307 -64.34 47.91 -6.88
C TYR A 307 -63.00 47.86 -6.15
N THR A 308 -62.98 48.21 -4.86
CA THR A 308 -61.80 47.98 -3.99
C THR A 308 -61.86 46.57 -3.45
N VAL A 309 -60.78 45.79 -3.59
CA VAL A 309 -60.70 44.39 -3.11
C VAL A 309 -59.77 44.31 -1.89
N SER A 310 -60.17 43.55 -0.87
CA SER A 310 -59.34 43.24 0.31
C SER A 310 -59.56 41.82 0.81
N ALA A 311 -58.48 41.09 1.08
CA ALA A 311 -58.53 39.77 1.72
C ALA A 311 -58.40 39.87 3.25
N ARG A 312 -59.19 39.06 3.94
CA ARG A 312 -58.98 38.66 5.34
C ARG A 312 -58.37 37.26 5.35
N PRO A 313 -57.03 37.13 5.50
CA PRO A 313 -56.38 35.83 5.49
C PRO A 313 -56.82 34.92 6.64
N THR A 314 -56.72 33.63 6.40
CA THR A 314 -56.79 32.58 7.43
C THR A 314 -55.62 32.74 8.41
N ALA A 315 -55.80 32.33 9.66
CA ALA A 315 -54.72 32.34 10.66
C ALA A 315 -53.45 31.62 10.15
N GLY A 316 -52.28 32.19 10.42
CA GLY A 316 -51.00 31.73 9.86
C GLY A 316 -50.49 32.52 8.65
N TYR A 317 -51.13 33.62 8.22
CA TYR A 317 -50.63 34.45 7.11
C TYR A 317 -50.64 35.94 7.49
N ASP A 318 -49.54 36.64 7.18
CA ASP A 318 -49.34 38.05 7.56
C ASP A 318 -50.21 38.99 6.69
N PRO A 319 -51.26 39.62 7.25
CA PRO A 319 -52.14 40.49 6.46
C PRO A 319 -51.42 41.75 5.96
N GLN A 320 -50.36 42.21 6.64
CA GLN A 320 -49.64 43.43 6.28
C GLN A 320 -48.74 43.25 5.04
N LYS A 321 -48.42 42.01 4.68
CA LYS A 321 -47.64 41.64 3.49
C LYS A 321 -48.49 41.15 2.31
N THR A 322 -49.82 41.27 2.40
CA THR A 322 -50.71 40.87 1.30
C THR A 322 -50.43 41.70 0.05
N THR A 323 -50.03 41.05 -1.04
CA THR A 323 -49.90 41.67 -2.36
C THR A 323 -51.15 41.42 -3.20
N TYR A 324 -51.45 42.37 -4.08
CA TYR A 324 -52.60 42.30 -4.98
C TYR A 324 -52.12 42.57 -6.41
N PHE A 325 -52.63 41.81 -7.36
CA PHE A 325 -52.41 42.00 -8.79
C PHE A 325 -53.76 42.02 -9.50
N ALA A 326 -53.96 42.90 -10.47
CA ALA A 326 -55.11 42.88 -11.36
C ALA A 326 -54.66 42.69 -12.81
N SER A 327 -55.37 41.87 -13.56
CA SER A 327 -55.13 41.63 -14.99
C SER A 327 -56.40 41.88 -15.81
N GLU A 328 -56.31 42.83 -16.74
CA GLU A 328 -57.25 43.01 -17.86
C GLU A 328 -56.70 42.34 -19.14
N GLY A 329 -56.27 41.09 -19.04
CA GLY A 329 -55.72 40.32 -20.16
C GLY A 329 -54.48 39.52 -19.80
N LYS A 330 -53.35 39.78 -20.48
CA LYS A 330 -52.10 39.01 -20.36
C LYS A 330 -51.06 39.59 -19.39
N ASP A 331 -51.23 40.85 -18.99
CA ASP A 331 -50.25 41.58 -18.18
C ASP A 331 -50.83 41.82 -16.78
N ASP A 332 -50.26 41.17 -15.77
CA ASP A 332 -50.58 41.39 -14.35
C ASP A 332 -49.98 42.73 -13.88
N GLN A 333 -50.83 43.66 -13.45
CA GLN A 333 -50.40 44.90 -12.80
C GLN A 333 -50.51 44.77 -11.29
N GLN A 334 -49.43 45.06 -10.57
CA GLN A 334 -49.48 45.14 -9.10
C GLN A 334 -50.30 46.36 -8.67
N ILE A 335 -51.25 46.14 -7.78
CA ILE A 335 -52.12 47.18 -7.19
C ILE A 335 -51.94 47.20 -5.67
N HIS A 336 -52.28 48.32 -5.04
CA HIS A 336 -52.23 48.46 -3.59
C HIS A 336 -53.50 47.87 -2.92
N PRO A 337 -53.42 47.44 -1.64
CA PRO A 337 -54.60 47.00 -0.89
C PRO A 337 -55.64 48.12 -0.82
N GLY A 338 -56.87 47.86 -1.25
CA GLY A 338 -57.92 48.87 -1.34
C GLY A 338 -57.82 49.84 -2.52
N GLU A 339 -56.93 49.60 -3.49
CA GLU A 339 -56.97 50.27 -4.80
C GLU A 339 -58.17 49.77 -5.62
N ALA A 340 -58.70 50.62 -6.49
CA ALA A 340 -59.95 50.36 -7.20
C ALA A 340 -59.70 49.66 -8.55
N VAL A 341 -60.24 48.44 -8.69
CA VAL A 341 -60.21 47.63 -9.91
C VAL A 341 -61.47 47.91 -10.74
N LEU A 342 -61.30 48.16 -12.04
CA LEU A 342 -62.42 48.35 -12.96
C LEU A 342 -62.98 47.00 -13.42
N VAL A 343 -64.24 46.70 -13.07
CA VAL A 343 -64.96 45.56 -13.62
C VAL A 343 -65.79 46.04 -14.81
N ALA A 344 -65.42 45.62 -16.02
CA ALA A 344 -66.02 46.08 -17.27
C ALA A 344 -67.05 45.07 -17.84
N THR A 345 -68.17 45.57 -18.38
CA THR A 345 -69.23 44.75 -18.99
C THR A 345 -68.66 43.78 -20.03
N GLY A 346 -69.02 42.50 -19.92
CA GLY A 346 -68.61 41.47 -20.88
C GLY A 346 -67.11 41.11 -20.88
N ARG A 347 -66.36 41.51 -19.84
CA ARG A 347 -64.98 41.06 -19.60
C ARG A 347 -64.88 40.30 -18.28
N GLU A 348 -63.95 39.35 -18.26
CA GLU A 348 -63.44 38.79 -17.00
C GLU A 348 -62.24 39.63 -16.56
N THR A 349 -62.27 40.06 -15.31
CA THR A 349 -61.22 40.83 -14.63
C THR A 349 -60.68 39.93 -13.54
N LEU A 350 -59.39 39.58 -13.61
CA LEU A 350 -58.80 38.60 -12.70
C LEU A 350 -57.87 39.30 -11.71
N VAL A 351 -58.24 39.23 -10.43
CA VAL A 351 -57.44 39.72 -9.31
C VAL A 351 -56.75 38.55 -8.63
N ARG A 352 -55.43 38.62 -8.45
CA ARG A 352 -54.64 37.62 -7.73
C ARG A 352 -54.12 38.20 -6.43
N ILE A 353 -54.26 37.46 -5.34
CA ILE A 353 -53.89 37.91 -3.99
C ILE A 353 -52.80 36.99 -3.44
N GLY A 354 -51.59 37.52 -3.28
CA GLY A 354 -50.44 36.81 -2.75
C GLY A 354 -50.33 37.01 -1.24
N LEU A 355 -50.43 35.92 -0.48
CA LEU A 355 -50.28 35.91 0.98
C LEU A 355 -48.91 35.38 1.37
N VAL A 356 -48.29 36.02 2.37
CA VAL A 356 -47.02 35.58 2.95
C VAL A 356 -47.29 34.77 4.21
N PRO A 357 -46.78 33.53 4.34
CA PRO A 357 -46.97 32.72 5.54
C PRO A 357 -46.28 33.33 6.76
N GLU A 358 -46.91 33.22 7.92
CA GLU A 358 -46.26 33.48 9.21
C GLU A 358 -45.19 32.40 9.46
N PRO A 359 -44.02 32.75 10.02
CA PRO A 359 -42.94 31.80 10.25
C PRO A 359 -43.40 30.61 11.10
N SER A 360 -43.12 29.40 10.64
CA SER A 360 -43.47 28.15 11.34
C SER A 360 -42.29 27.74 12.24
N PRO A 361 -42.35 27.92 13.57
CA PRO A 361 -41.27 27.45 14.44
C PRO A 361 -41.20 25.92 14.44
N VAL A 362 -39.98 25.39 14.39
CA VAL A 362 -39.69 23.96 14.51
C VAL A 362 -38.78 23.77 15.72
N GLU A 363 -39.26 23.05 16.72
CA GLU A 363 -38.44 22.61 17.85
C GLU A 363 -38.01 21.15 17.64
N VAL A 364 -36.71 20.96 17.51
CA VAL A 364 -36.11 19.63 17.38
C VAL A 364 -35.37 19.29 18.67
N ARG A 365 -35.54 18.06 19.17
CA ARG A 365 -34.89 17.56 20.38
C ARG A 365 -34.04 16.33 20.06
N VAL A 366 -32.81 16.30 20.57
CA VAL A 366 -31.84 15.23 20.32
C VAL A 366 -31.33 14.71 21.65
N TYR A 367 -31.57 13.43 21.94
CA TYR A 367 -31.27 12.81 23.24
C TYR A 367 -30.77 11.38 23.13
N LEU A 368 -29.99 10.95 24.13
CA LEU A 368 -29.64 9.57 24.38
C LEU A 368 -30.80 8.82 25.05
N THR A 369 -31.02 7.58 24.67
CA THR A 369 -31.83 6.59 25.40
C THR A 369 -30.95 5.43 25.86
N THR A 370 -31.12 4.99 27.10
CA THR A 370 -30.31 3.91 27.71
C THR A 370 -30.97 2.52 27.64
N GLY A 371 -32.14 2.39 27.00
CA GLY A 371 -32.87 1.12 26.92
C GLY A 371 -33.72 0.97 25.65
N ARG A 372 -34.19 -0.27 25.40
CA ARG A 372 -35.14 -0.60 24.31
C ARG A 372 -36.54 -0.06 24.56
N GLU A 373 -36.92 0.15 25.82
CA GLU A 373 -38.21 0.72 26.21
C GLU A 373 -38.01 2.21 26.54
N ALA A 374 -38.58 3.08 25.70
CA ALA A 374 -38.31 4.51 25.70
C ALA A 374 -39.10 5.31 26.76
N ASN A 375 -39.00 4.88 28.03
CA ASN A 375 -39.58 5.61 29.17
C ASN A 375 -38.97 7.02 29.25
N SER A 376 -39.81 8.04 29.41
CA SER A 376 -39.44 9.45 29.29
C SER A 376 -38.39 9.91 30.32
N GLU A 377 -38.27 9.21 31.45
CA GLU A 377 -37.33 9.51 32.54
C GLU A 377 -35.86 9.17 32.20
N CYS A 378 -35.60 8.38 31.16
CA CYS A 378 -34.25 7.92 30.77
C CYS A 378 -33.64 8.67 29.57
N ARG A 379 -34.11 9.89 29.30
CA ARG A 379 -33.66 10.73 28.18
C ARG A 379 -32.58 11.73 28.62
N TRP A 380 -31.39 11.65 28.03
CA TRP A 380 -30.29 12.59 28.33
C TRP A 380 -30.02 13.51 27.12
N PRO A 381 -30.05 14.84 27.27
CA PRO A 381 -29.87 15.75 26.14
C PRO A 381 -28.48 15.66 25.50
N ILE A 382 -28.41 15.81 24.17
CA ILE A 382 -27.16 15.83 23.42
C ILE A 382 -26.88 17.26 22.96
N HIS A 383 -25.96 17.93 23.65
CA HIS A 383 -25.43 19.26 23.29
C HIS A 383 -24.56 19.19 22.02
N LYS A 384 -24.70 20.16 21.11
CA LYS A 384 -23.96 20.30 19.84
C LYS A 384 -24.14 19.13 18.85
N ALA A 385 -25.24 18.40 18.90
CA ALA A 385 -25.71 17.62 17.76
C ALA A 385 -26.07 18.58 16.61
N ARG A 386 -25.44 18.43 15.45
CA ARG A 386 -25.76 19.25 14.27
C ARG A 386 -26.93 18.66 13.52
N ILE A 387 -27.91 19.51 13.20
CA ILE A 387 -29.09 19.18 12.42
C ILE A 387 -28.99 19.93 11.10
N ASP A 388 -28.89 19.17 10.00
CA ASP A 388 -28.89 19.74 8.66
C ASP A 388 -30.34 19.90 8.18
N VAL A 389 -30.65 21.10 7.68
CA VAL A 389 -32.01 21.51 7.31
C VAL A 389 -32.06 21.68 5.78
N ASP A 390 -32.59 20.68 5.08
CA ASP A 390 -32.70 20.66 3.62
C ASP A 390 -34.14 20.95 3.18
N GLN A 391 -34.36 21.92 2.30
CA GLN A 391 -35.65 22.18 1.67
C GLN A 391 -35.51 22.00 0.16
N CYS A 392 -36.40 21.21 -0.46
CA CYS A 392 -36.40 20.91 -1.90
C CYS A 392 -35.01 20.52 -2.47
N GLY A 393 -34.23 19.74 -1.71
CA GLY A 393 -32.89 19.27 -2.08
C GLY A 393 -31.75 20.26 -1.81
N ARG A 394 -32.04 21.49 -1.38
CA ARG A 394 -31.06 22.51 -1.02
C ARG A 394 -30.94 22.63 0.50
N ARG A 395 -29.72 22.49 1.03
CA ARG A 395 -29.40 22.80 2.43
C ARG A 395 -29.58 24.30 2.67
N ILE A 396 -30.49 24.64 3.58
CA ILE A 396 -30.74 26.01 4.04
C ILE A 396 -29.89 26.31 5.28
N ASP A 397 -29.79 25.37 6.23
CA ASP A 397 -29.19 25.63 7.54
C ASP A 397 -28.46 24.40 8.14
N CYS A 398 -27.64 24.63 9.17
CA CYS A 398 -26.90 23.62 9.94
C CYS A 398 -26.80 24.06 11.41
N ASN A 399 -27.89 23.94 12.16
CA ASN A 399 -27.91 24.41 13.55
C ASN A 399 -27.42 23.32 14.53
N PRO A 400 -26.55 23.66 15.49
CA PRO A 400 -26.23 22.80 16.62
C PRO A 400 -27.32 22.87 17.70
N THR A 401 -27.55 21.77 18.42
CA THR A 401 -28.36 21.79 19.64
C THR A 401 -27.69 22.51 20.81
N ASP A 402 -28.52 23.09 21.68
CA ASP A 402 -28.19 23.72 22.95
C ASP A 402 -27.87 22.71 24.08
N GLU A 403 -27.66 23.20 25.31
CA GLU A 403 -27.35 22.36 26.48
C GLU A 403 -28.51 21.45 26.92
N ASP A 404 -29.75 21.85 26.62
CA ASP A 404 -30.98 21.07 26.81
C ASP A 404 -31.22 20.09 25.65
N GLY A 405 -30.28 19.97 24.70
CA GLY A 405 -30.34 19.08 23.55
C GLY A 405 -31.39 19.50 22.51
N ARG A 406 -31.81 20.77 22.52
CA ARG A 406 -32.84 21.31 21.64
C ARG A 406 -32.25 22.23 20.59
N VAL A 407 -33.02 22.47 19.54
CA VAL A 407 -32.78 23.57 18.62
C VAL A 407 -34.12 24.08 18.12
N GLN A 408 -34.26 25.41 18.04
CA GLN A 408 -35.43 26.08 17.50
C GLN A 408 -35.01 26.96 16.32
N PHE A 409 -35.66 26.78 15.18
CA PHE A 409 -35.54 27.62 13.99
C PHE A 409 -36.92 27.83 13.38
N SER A 410 -37.09 28.86 12.54
CA SER A 410 -38.38 29.18 11.93
C SER A 410 -38.35 28.96 10.43
N LEU A 411 -39.24 28.11 9.93
CA LEU A 411 -39.41 27.87 8.50
C LEU A 411 -40.36 28.93 7.91
N ASN A 412 -39.84 29.68 6.95
CA ASN A 412 -40.52 30.78 6.26
C ASN A 412 -41.28 30.33 5.00
N SER A 413 -41.63 29.04 4.93
CA SER A 413 -42.21 28.40 3.76
C SER A 413 -43.18 27.29 4.18
N THR A 414 -44.12 26.95 3.30
CA THR A 414 -45.06 25.81 3.46
C THR A 414 -44.54 24.51 2.83
N GLU A 415 -43.37 24.55 2.19
CA GLU A 415 -42.78 23.39 1.52
C GLU A 415 -42.24 22.34 2.50
N ALA A 416 -42.11 21.10 2.00
CA ALA A 416 -41.54 20.01 2.77
C ALA A 416 -40.05 20.26 3.08
N THR A 417 -39.73 20.30 4.37
CA THR A 417 -38.35 20.40 4.86
C THR A 417 -37.90 19.05 5.41
N ILE A 418 -36.70 18.61 5.08
CA ILE A 418 -36.08 17.37 5.56
C ILE A 418 -35.02 17.73 6.59
N LEU A 419 -35.19 17.23 7.80
CA LEU A 419 -34.23 17.37 8.89
C LEU A 419 -33.34 16.14 8.93
N LYS A 420 -32.03 16.33 8.83
CA LYS A 420 -31.05 15.25 8.75
C LYS A 420 -30.08 15.25 9.92
N LEU A 421 -29.90 14.09 10.55
CA LEU A 421 -28.84 13.82 11.52
C LEU A 421 -27.92 12.71 11.00
N LYS A 422 -26.68 12.72 11.48
CA LYS A 422 -25.75 11.62 11.25
C LYS A 422 -26.26 10.34 11.90
N GLN A 423 -26.27 9.24 11.16
CA GLN A 423 -26.76 7.96 11.66
C GLN A 423 -25.97 7.44 12.88
N THR A 424 -24.70 7.84 13.01
CA THR A 424 -23.87 7.62 14.20
C THR A 424 -23.27 8.93 14.71
N GLN A 425 -23.14 9.05 16.05
CA GLN A 425 -22.54 10.20 16.73
C GLN A 425 -21.63 9.72 17.87
N ARG A 426 -20.44 10.31 18.00
CA ARG A 426 -19.49 9.99 19.08
C ARG A 426 -19.63 11.00 20.22
N ILE A 427 -20.00 10.54 21.41
CA ILE A 427 -20.30 11.34 22.60
C ILE A 427 -19.49 10.76 23.76
N GLN A 428 -18.67 11.60 24.41
CA GLN A 428 -17.76 11.19 25.50
C GLN A 428 -16.90 9.95 25.16
N GLY A 429 -16.44 9.85 23.90
CA GLY A 429 -15.62 8.75 23.39
C GLY A 429 -16.40 7.50 22.92
N ARG A 430 -17.62 7.28 23.42
CA ARG A 430 -18.52 6.20 22.97
C ARG A 430 -19.26 6.58 21.69
N VAL A 431 -19.58 5.59 20.86
CA VAL A 431 -20.41 5.76 19.67
C VAL A 431 -21.86 5.41 20.00
N TYR A 432 -22.78 6.21 19.49
CA TYR A 432 -24.21 6.02 19.59
C TYR A 432 -24.82 6.02 18.19
N ARG A 433 -25.82 5.17 17.95
CA ARG A 433 -26.51 5.04 16.66
C ARG A 433 -27.95 5.52 16.83
N LEU A 434 -28.46 6.23 15.82
CA LEU A 434 -29.81 6.75 15.82
C LEU A 434 -30.82 5.59 15.82
N SER A 435 -31.79 5.63 16.73
CA SER A 435 -32.82 4.60 16.94
C SER A 435 -34.01 4.71 15.97
N GLY A 436 -34.02 5.74 15.12
CA GLY A 436 -35.04 6.03 14.12
C GLY A 436 -34.42 6.43 12.77
N PRO A 437 -35.21 6.93 11.81
CA PRO A 437 -34.68 7.36 10.52
C PRO A 437 -33.74 8.56 10.69
N SER A 438 -32.63 8.57 9.94
CA SER A 438 -31.68 9.69 9.87
C SER A 438 -32.25 10.95 9.24
N GLU A 439 -33.37 10.83 8.51
CA GLU A 439 -34.06 11.92 7.84
C GLU A 439 -35.53 11.96 8.28
N VAL A 440 -36.01 13.13 8.74
CA VAL A 440 -37.41 13.36 9.12
C VAL A 440 -37.99 14.48 8.27
N ARG A 441 -39.05 14.19 7.52
CA ARG A 441 -39.78 15.16 6.69
C ARG A 441 -40.81 15.91 7.54
N VAL A 442 -40.57 17.20 7.74
CA VAL A 442 -41.49 18.15 8.38
C VAL A 442 -42.32 18.86 7.32
N MET A 443 -43.63 18.94 7.56
CA MET A 443 -44.56 19.77 6.80
C MET A 443 -44.93 20.98 7.67
N PRO A 444 -44.21 22.12 7.56
CA PRO A 444 -44.50 23.31 8.35
C PRO A 444 -45.93 23.80 8.11
N LYS A 445 -46.62 24.15 9.20
CA LYS A 445 -47.93 24.78 9.18
C LYS A 445 -47.77 26.22 9.67
N PRO A 446 -48.05 27.23 8.83
CA PRO A 446 -47.83 28.63 9.20
C PRO A 446 -48.47 29.00 10.55
N GLY A 447 -47.69 29.66 11.41
CA GLY A 447 -48.08 30.01 12.78
C GLY A 447 -48.15 28.84 13.80
N GLN A 448 -47.89 27.58 13.41
CA GLN A 448 -47.92 26.43 14.32
C GLN A 448 -46.53 25.82 14.58
N THR A 449 -46.18 25.62 15.86
CA THR A 449 -44.97 24.90 16.24
C THR A 449 -45.00 23.42 15.83
N SER A 450 -43.99 23.00 15.09
CA SER A 450 -43.73 21.59 14.78
C SER A 450 -42.68 21.02 15.74
N TYR A 451 -42.92 19.81 16.26
CA TYR A 451 -42.01 19.14 17.19
C TYR A 451 -41.42 17.87 16.56
N VAL A 452 -40.10 17.69 16.67
CA VAL A 452 -39.38 16.50 16.16
C VAL A 452 -38.43 15.97 17.23
N GLU A 453 -38.39 14.64 17.42
CA GLU A 453 -37.53 13.98 18.40
C GLU A 453 -36.59 12.97 17.71
N PHE A 454 -35.29 13.11 17.97
CA PHE A 454 -34.24 12.21 17.52
C PHE A 454 -33.60 11.51 18.73
N ALA A 455 -33.74 10.17 18.78
CA ALA A 455 -33.22 9.35 19.85
C ALA A 455 -31.97 8.57 19.41
N TYR A 456 -30.91 8.60 20.19
CA TYR A 456 -29.69 7.81 19.99
C TYR A 456 -29.56 6.72 21.06
N ALA A 457 -29.33 5.47 20.65
CA ALA A 457 -29.02 4.36 21.54
C ALA A 457 -27.50 4.07 21.55
N PRO A 458 -26.94 3.49 22.64
CA PRO A 458 -25.57 2.97 22.65
C PRO A 458 -25.35 2.05 21.45
N ALA A 459 -24.34 2.36 20.64
CA ALA A 459 -24.03 1.58 19.47
C ALA A 459 -23.13 0.43 19.90
N THR A 460 -23.66 -0.80 19.93
CA THR A 460 -22.89 -1.98 20.34
C THR A 460 -22.21 -2.66 19.16
N ALA A 461 -20.91 -2.93 19.32
CA ALA A 461 -20.12 -3.70 18.38
C ALA A 461 -20.33 -5.21 18.57
N ARG A 462 -20.11 -5.99 17.50
CA ARG A 462 -20.22 -7.45 17.46
C ARG A 462 -18.92 -8.07 16.98
N ILE A 463 -18.39 -9.02 17.76
CA ILE A 463 -17.31 -9.92 17.34
C ILE A 463 -17.91 -11.31 17.08
N ARG A 464 -17.56 -11.93 15.96
CA ARG A 464 -17.86 -13.32 15.64
C ARG A 464 -16.55 -14.10 15.51
N VAL A 465 -16.41 -15.20 16.25
CA VAL A 465 -15.23 -16.06 16.24
C VAL A 465 -15.58 -17.43 15.66
N ASP A 466 -14.97 -17.78 14.54
CA ASP A 466 -15.07 -19.11 13.91
C ASP A 466 -13.79 -19.92 14.18
N ALA A 467 -13.93 -21.25 14.31
CA ALA A 467 -12.81 -22.16 14.52
C ALA A 467 -12.78 -23.21 13.41
N PHE A 468 -11.70 -23.26 12.62
CA PHE A 468 -11.56 -24.17 11.48
C PHE A 468 -10.30 -25.03 11.57
N TYR A 469 -10.41 -26.30 11.22
CA TYR A 469 -9.27 -27.14 10.91
C TYR A 469 -8.83 -26.83 9.48
N ASP A 470 -7.58 -26.42 9.33
CA ASP A 470 -6.95 -26.15 8.04
C ASP A 470 -6.07 -27.35 7.67
N PRO A 471 -6.49 -28.18 6.70
CA PRO A 471 -5.75 -29.38 6.33
C PRO A 471 -4.48 -29.00 5.55
N PRO A 472 -3.42 -29.84 5.59
CA PRO A 472 -2.17 -29.53 4.91
C PRO A 472 -2.37 -29.36 3.40
N ALA A 473 -1.67 -28.40 2.81
CA ALA A 473 -1.76 -28.07 1.39
C ALA A 473 -1.50 -29.30 0.50
N GLY A 474 -2.28 -29.44 -0.58
CA GLY A 474 -2.24 -30.61 -1.47
C GLY A 474 -3.06 -31.82 -1.02
N SER A 475 -3.58 -31.86 0.22
CA SER A 475 -4.38 -33.00 0.71
C SER A 475 -5.79 -33.15 0.12
N GLY A 476 -6.23 -32.21 -0.72
CA GLY A 476 -7.56 -32.21 -1.36
C GLY A 476 -8.75 -32.00 -0.42
N GLN A 477 -8.52 -31.85 0.89
CA GLN A 477 -9.58 -31.65 1.89
C GLN A 477 -9.90 -30.15 2.04
N SER A 478 -11.18 -29.81 2.17
CA SER A 478 -11.62 -28.45 2.49
C SER A 478 -11.50 -28.16 4.00
N LYS A 479 -11.32 -26.88 4.35
CA LYS A 479 -11.44 -26.37 5.73
C LYS A 479 -12.72 -26.90 6.40
N SER A 480 -12.64 -27.34 7.65
CA SER A 480 -13.82 -27.87 8.37
C SER A 480 -13.84 -27.48 9.84
N ARG A 481 -14.99 -27.06 10.37
CA ARG A 481 -15.06 -26.47 11.73
C ARG A 481 -14.59 -27.41 12.84
N VAL A 482 -13.90 -26.84 13.83
CA VAL A 482 -13.52 -27.49 15.10
C VAL A 482 -14.53 -27.11 16.18
N SER A 483 -15.17 -28.11 16.79
CA SER A 483 -16.05 -27.92 17.94
C SER A 483 -15.27 -28.05 19.26
N LYS A 484 -15.85 -27.56 20.36
CA LYS A 484 -15.25 -27.56 21.70
C LYS A 484 -13.97 -26.72 21.83
N VAL A 485 -13.83 -25.67 21.02
CA VAL A 485 -12.82 -24.62 21.21
C VAL A 485 -13.37 -23.56 22.15
N GLU A 486 -12.72 -23.36 23.30
CA GLU A 486 -13.05 -22.32 24.29
C GLU A 486 -12.29 -21.04 23.93
N PHE A 487 -13.03 -19.95 23.70
CA PHE A 487 -12.49 -18.61 23.48
C PHE A 487 -12.75 -17.71 24.68
N ALA A 488 -11.77 -16.91 25.04
CA ALA A 488 -11.91 -15.80 25.99
C ALA A 488 -11.76 -14.45 25.28
N LEU A 489 -12.59 -13.48 25.64
CA LEU A 489 -12.48 -12.10 25.19
C LEU A 489 -11.81 -11.26 26.29
N VAL A 490 -10.79 -10.50 25.93
CA VAL A 490 -9.95 -9.69 26.83
C VAL A 490 -9.92 -8.25 26.32
N ALA A 491 -9.99 -7.26 27.22
CA ALA A 491 -9.79 -5.86 26.84
C ALA A 491 -8.33 -5.62 26.39
N ALA A 492 -8.12 -4.88 25.30
CA ALA A 492 -6.75 -4.47 24.94
C ALA A 492 -6.09 -3.69 26.10
N GLY A 493 -4.84 -4.03 26.41
CA GLY A 493 -4.09 -3.47 27.54
C GLY A 493 -4.25 -4.20 28.88
N ALA A 494 -5.16 -5.17 29.01
CA ALA A 494 -5.25 -5.99 30.22
C ALA A 494 -4.13 -7.05 30.27
N GLU A 495 -3.03 -6.78 30.98
CA GLU A 495 -1.87 -7.69 31.11
C GLU A 495 -2.14 -8.99 31.90
N GLY A 496 -3.39 -9.21 32.34
CA GLY A 496 -3.81 -10.37 33.11
C GLY A 496 -3.85 -11.67 32.30
N GLY A 497 -2.69 -12.31 32.11
CA GLY A 497 -2.57 -13.64 31.50
C GLY A 497 -3.26 -14.75 32.31
N GLY A 498 -4.55 -14.96 32.06
CA GLY A 498 -5.37 -16.01 32.66
C GLY A 498 -6.75 -15.50 33.10
N LYS A 499 -7.51 -16.36 33.82
CA LYS A 499 -8.95 -16.17 34.11
C LYS A 499 -9.36 -14.85 34.78
N LYS A 500 -8.42 -14.07 35.34
CA LYS A 500 -8.68 -12.75 35.93
C LYS A 500 -8.78 -11.61 34.91
N GLY A 501 -8.28 -11.78 33.68
CA GLY A 501 -8.34 -10.77 32.61
C GLY A 501 -9.49 -10.95 31.62
N TRP A 502 -10.21 -12.07 31.69
CA TRP A 502 -11.26 -12.42 30.73
C TRP A 502 -12.58 -11.68 31.04
N LEU A 503 -13.08 -10.91 30.08
CA LEU A 503 -14.37 -10.21 30.15
C LEU A 503 -15.55 -11.17 29.98
N ARG A 504 -15.44 -12.07 29.00
CA ARG A 504 -16.43 -13.09 28.64
C ARG A 504 -15.71 -14.31 28.06
N THR A 505 -16.37 -15.48 28.11
CA THR A 505 -15.92 -16.70 27.42
C THR A 505 -17.06 -17.33 26.63
N GLY A 506 -16.72 -18.14 25.64
CA GLY A 506 -17.69 -18.93 24.88
C GLY A 506 -17.03 -20.10 24.16
N THR A 507 -17.77 -21.18 23.93
CA THR A 507 -17.23 -22.45 23.40
C THR A 507 -17.89 -22.81 22.07
N SER A 508 -17.10 -23.19 21.05
CA SER A 508 -17.62 -23.50 19.71
C SER A 508 -18.51 -24.76 19.70
N GLY A 509 -19.82 -24.56 19.56
CA GLY A 509 -20.78 -25.67 19.44
C GLY A 509 -20.82 -26.35 18.07
N GLY A 510 -19.83 -26.09 17.20
CA GLY A 510 -19.92 -26.32 15.75
C GLY A 510 -20.53 -25.13 14.98
N GLY A 511 -21.21 -24.22 15.70
CA GLY A 511 -21.39 -22.82 15.30
C GLY A 511 -20.22 -21.94 15.73
N PRO A 512 -20.16 -20.69 15.24
CA PRO A 512 -19.24 -19.68 15.75
C PRO A 512 -19.58 -19.31 17.20
N VAL A 513 -18.60 -18.79 17.93
CA VAL A 513 -18.83 -18.06 19.19
C VAL A 513 -19.10 -16.60 18.83
N VAL A 514 -20.05 -15.96 19.50
CA VAL A 514 -20.39 -14.55 19.26
C VAL A 514 -20.28 -13.77 20.55
N PHE A 515 -19.59 -12.64 20.49
CA PHE A 515 -19.51 -11.65 21.56
C PHE A 515 -20.24 -10.39 21.08
N ASP A 516 -21.53 -10.31 21.45
CA ASP A 516 -22.40 -9.15 21.26
C ASP A 516 -22.22 -8.13 22.40
N ASP A 517 -22.82 -6.94 22.29
CA ASP A 517 -22.82 -5.91 23.34
C ASP A 517 -21.41 -5.49 23.81
N LEU A 518 -20.57 -5.08 22.84
CA LEU A 518 -19.22 -4.56 23.05
C LEU A 518 -19.14 -3.05 22.79
N ASP A 519 -18.20 -2.36 23.45
CA ASP A 519 -17.82 -0.97 23.15
C ASP A 519 -16.96 -0.92 21.86
N GLU A 520 -16.89 0.22 21.16
CA GLU A 520 -15.96 0.39 20.02
C GLU A 520 -14.51 0.54 20.51
N THR A 521 -13.81 -0.59 20.63
CA THR A 521 -12.44 -0.67 21.12
C THR A 521 -11.75 -1.94 20.63
N SER A 522 -10.43 -2.00 20.77
CA SER A 522 -9.66 -3.22 20.53
C SER A 522 -9.90 -4.25 21.64
N TYR A 523 -10.14 -5.49 21.24
CA TYR A 523 -10.21 -6.65 22.12
C TYR A 523 -9.22 -7.71 21.65
N THR A 524 -8.64 -8.44 22.59
CA THR A 524 -7.85 -9.64 22.30
C THR A 524 -8.71 -10.88 22.55
N ILE A 525 -8.90 -11.69 21.52
CA ILE A 525 -9.51 -13.02 21.64
C ILE A 525 -8.39 -14.02 21.90
N GLU A 526 -8.55 -14.89 22.90
CA GLU A 526 -7.62 -15.95 23.26
C GLU A 526 -8.28 -17.32 23.08
N ALA A 527 -7.66 -18.23 22.31
CA ALA A 527 -8.04 -19.63 22.26
C ALA A 527 -7.47 -20.35 23.48
N VAL A 528 -8.34 -20.55 24.49
CA VAL A 528 -8.01 -21.06 25.82
C VAL A 528 -7.79 -22.57 25.80
N SER A 529 -8.73 -23.31 25.20
CA SER A 529 -8.71 -24.77 25.11
C SER A 529 -9.38 -25.23 23.82
N TRP A 530 -9.03 -26.43 23.34
CA TRP A 530 -9.54 -27.05 22.12
C TRP A 530 -9.43 -28.58 22.26
N PRO A 531 -10.16 -29.40 21.49
CA PRO A 531 -9.99 -30.84 21.53
C PRO A 531 -8.57 -31.22 21.06
N PRO A 532 -7.90 -32.22 21.68
CA PRO A 532 -6.54 -32.61 21.30
C PRO A 532 -6.47 -33.16 19.88
N GLU A 533 -7.58 -33.68 19.36
CA GLU A 533 -7.72 -34.23 18.02
C GLU A 533 -9.02 -33.75 17.36
N HIS A 534 -8.98 -33.60 16.03
CA HIS A 534 -10.15 -33.44 15.18
C HIS A 534 -10.15 -34.55 14.13
N LYS A 535 -11.28 -35.27 13.99
CA LYS A 535 -11.42 -36.42 13.08
C LYS A 535 -10.29 -37.47 13.23
N GLY A 536 -9.80 -37.70 14.45
CA GLY A 536 -8.72 -38.66 14.74
C GLY A 536 -7.31 -38.20 14.33
N ARG A 537 -7.11 -36.91 14.08
CA ARG A 537 -5.78 -36.31 13.83
C ARG A 537 -5.48 -35.28 14.92
N PRO A 538 -4.28 -35.25 15.52
CA PRO A 538 -3.94 -34.27 16.55
C PRO A 538 -3.84 -32.86 15.96
N ILE A 539 -4.32 -31.85 16.68
CA ILE A 539 -4.40 -30.46 16.19
C ILE A 539 -3.75 -29.43 17.13
N ALA A 540 -3.15 -28.41 16.54
CA ALA A 540 -2.67 -27.21 17.23
C ALA A 540 -3.21 -25.95 16.55
N PRO A 541 -3.42 -24.83 17.28
CA PRO A 541 -3.63 -23.52 16.66
C PRO A 541 -2.46 -23.20 15.72
N SER A 542 -2.74 -22.95 14.44
CA SER A 542 -1.75 -22.57 13.42
C SER A 542 -1.78 -21.08 13.14
N ASP A 543 -2.97 -20.48 13.07
CA ASP A 543 -3.16 -19.04 12.87
C ASP A 543 -4.31 -18.54 13.76
N PRO A 544 -4.09 -17.52 14.62
CA PRO A 544 -2.81 -16.94 15.00
C PRO A 544 -1.92 -17.92 15.77
N ALA A 545 -0.65 -18.03 15.37
CA ALA A 545 0.34 -18.90 16.02
C ALA A 545 0.52 -18.62 17.53
N GLY A 546 0.23 -17.40 17.99
CA GLY A 546 0.24 -17.02 19.41
C GLY A 546 -1.03 -17.39 20.20
N ARG A 547 -1.99 -18.09 19.60
CA ARG A 547 -3.35 -18.38 20.16
C ARG A 547 -4.17 -17.15 20.52
N ARG A 548 -3.73 -15.95 20.12
CA ARG A 548 -4.32 -14.66 20.45
C ARG A 548 -4.44 -13.81 19.21
N GLN A 549 -5.61 -13.22 18.99
CA GLN A 549 -5.84 -12.26 17.91
C GLN A 549 -6.42 -10.98 18.50
N THR A 550 -5.76 -9.85 18.26
CA THR A 550 -6.33 -8.54 18.57
C THR A 550 -7.19 -8.11 17.40
N VAL A 551 -8.44 -7.76 17.67
CA VAL A 551 -9.42 -7.27 16.70
C VAL A 551 -9.99 -5.95 17.18
N LEU A 552 -10.19 -4.99 16.27
CA LEU A 552 -10.95 -3.79 16.56
C LEU A 552 -12.44 -4.11 16.39
N ALA A 553 -13.19 -4.10 17.50
CA ALA A 553 -14.64 -4.16 17.42
C ALA A 553 -15.14 -2.77 16.99
N SER A 554 -15.77 -2.68 15.82
CA SER A 554 -16.49 -1.47 15.39
C SER A 554 -17.99 -1.76 15.34
N VAL A 555 -18.80 -0.71 15.30
CA VAL A 555 -20.26 -0.84 15.36
C VAL A 555 -20.90 -0.94 13.98
N ASP A 556 -20.23 -0.44 12.94
CA ASP A 556 -20.73 -0.45 11.57
C ASP A 556 -20.39 -1.76 10.82
N ASP A 557 -19.56 -2.65 11.40
CA ASP A 557 -19.26 -3.98 10.86
C ASP A 557 -19.17 -5.06 11.96
N SER A 558 -19.58 -6.30 11.65
CA SER A 558 -19.50 -7.45 12.55
C SER A 558 -18.16 -8.16 12.37
N ALA A 559 -17.14 -7.75 13.10
CA ALA A 559 -15.78 -8.25 12.98
C ALA A 559 -15.69 -9.78 13.09
N VAL A 560 -15.39 -10.45 11.98
CA VAL A 560 -15.21 -11.91 11.90
C VAL A 560 -13.74 -12.25 12.15
N VAL A 561 -13.50 -13.22 13.03
CA VAL A 561 -12.17 -13.68 13.43
C VAL A 561 -12.10 -15.19 13.26
N GLU A 562 -11.26 -15.66 12.35
CA GLU A 562 -11.03 -17.10 12.12
C GLU A 562 -9.79 -17.57 12.88
N PHE A 563 -9.97 -18.56 13.77
CA PHE A 563 -8.86 -19.33 14.33
C PHE A 563 -8.68 -20.61 13.53
N LEU A 564 -7.52 -20.74 12.90
CA LEU A 564 -7.12 -21.92 12.15
C LEU A 564 -6.35 -22.89 13.05
N PHE A 565 -6.67 -24.16 12.92
CA PHE A 565 -6.04 -25.28 13.61
C PHE A 565 -5.41 -26.22 12.59
N GLY A 566 -4.08 -26.27 12.55
CA GLY A 566 -3.34 -27.20 11.69
C GLY A 566 -3.19 -28.58 12.33
N PRO A 567 -2.76 -29.59 11.56
CA PRO A 567 -2.23 -30.83 12.12
C PRO A 567 -1.04 -30.54 13.06
N LEU A 568 -0.90 -31.31 14.13
CA LEU A 568 0.15 -31.15 15.14
C LEU A 568 1.46 -31.82 14.67
N LEU A 569 2.10 -31.19 13.69
CA LEU A 569 3.30 -31.71 12.99
C LEU A 569 4.55 -31.68 13.89
N GLY A 570 5.52 -32.55 13.57
CA GLY A 570 6.84 -32.61 14.19
C GLY A 570 7.94 -32.07 13.27
N ARG A 571 9.19 -32.18 13.75
CA ARG A 571 10.41 -31.79 13.04
C ARG A 571 11.43 -32.92 13.12
N VAL A 572 12.26 -33.11 12.10
CA VAL A 572 13.42 -34.01 12.13
C VAL A 572 14.67 -33.20 11.81
N GLN A 573 15.74 -33.35 12.60
CA GLN A 573 17.02 -32.69 12.34
C GLN A 573 18.21 -33.63 12.59
N GLY A 574 19.20 -33.63 11.71
CA GLY A 574 20.44 -34.42 11.83
C GLY A 574 21.59 -33.72 11.13
N VAL A 575 22.80 -34.27 11.19
CA VAL A 575 23.98 -33.65 10.58
C VAL A 575 24.56 -34.53 9.47
N VAL A 576 24.89 -33.93 8.33
CA VAL A 576 25.74 -34.54 7.31
C VAL A 576 27.17 -34.04 7.50
N HIS A 577 28.09 -34.97 7.75
CA HIS A 577 29.51 -34.67 7.89
C HIS A 577 30.30 -34.96 6.61
N GLY A 578 31.26 -34.08 6.31
CA GLY A 578 32.38 -34.35 5.40
C GLY A 578 33.65 -34.67 6.19
N ASP A 579 34.80 -34.70 5.51
CA ASP A 579 36.09 -34.98 6.16
C ASP A 579 36.57 -33.85 7.11
N GLU A 580 36.14 -32.61 6.88
CA GLU A 580 36.61 -31.40 7.60
C GLU A 580 35.56 -30.77 8.54
N GLY A 581 34.32 -31.29 8.58
CA GLY A 581 33.24 -30.70 9.36
C GLY A 581 31.85 -31.11 8.88
N GLY A 582 30.90 -30.18 8.89
CA GLY A 582 29.63 -30.33 8.20
C GLY A 582 29.78 -30.23 6.68
N LEU A 583 28.91 -30.90 5.92
CA LEU A 583 28.92 -30.88 4.45
C LEU A 583 27.63 -30.23 3.93
N GLU A 584 27.74 -29.04 3.35
CA GLU A 584 26.63 -28.30 2.72
C GLU A 584 26.18 -28.93 1.41
N GLY A 585 24.90 -28.78 1.08
CA GLY A 585 24.38 -29.04 -0.27
C GLY A 585 24.00 -30.49 -0.54
N VAL A 586 24.09 -31.38 0.46
CA VAL A 586 23.67 -32.79 0.34
C VAL A 586 22.14 -32.85 0.31
N PRO A 587 21.52 -33.40 -0.76
CA PRO A 587 20.08 -33.62 -0.81
C PRO A 587 19.68 -34.84 0.02
N LEU A 588 18.68 -34.69 0.89
CA LEU A 588 18.10 -35.77 1.69
C LEU A 588 16.61 -35.90 1.42
N VAL A 589 16.11 -37.12 1.58
CA VAL A 589 14.69 -37.48 1.45
C VAL A 589 14.22 -38.07 2.77
N LEU A 590 13.03 -37.65 3.21
CA LEU A 590 12.28 -38.28 4.29
C LEU A 590 10.97 -38.82 3.72
N ILE A 591 10.64 -40.06 4.06
CA ILE A 591 9.40 -40.74 3.65
C ILE A 591 8.65 -41.16 4.92
N ALA A 592 7.41 -40.70 5.09
CA ALA A 592 6.56 -41.08 6.21
C ALA A 592 5.75 -42.37 5.94
N GLU A 593 5.17 -42.96 6.99
CA GLU A 593 4.37 -44.20 6.93
C GLU A 593 3.16 -44.13 5.98
N ASP A 594 2.61 -42.93 5.76
CA ASP A 594 1.52 -42.67 4.80
C ASP A 594 2.01 -42.46 3.35
N GLY A 595 3.31 -42.61 3.11
CA GLY A 595 3.97 -42.37 1.82
C GLY A 595 4.28 -40.90 1.54
N ALA A 596 3.97 -39.97 2.46
CA ALA A 596 4.28 -38.56 2.27
C ALA A 596 5.81 -38.34 2.20
N ARG A 597 6.26 -37.73 1.11
CA ARG A 597 7.67 -37.44 0.83
C ARG A 597 8.01 -35.99 1.14
N PHE A 598 9.12 -35.80 1.83
CA PHE A 598 9.71 -34.51 2.15
C PHE A 598 11.15 -34.52 1.63
N ASP A 599 11.62 -33.42 1.05
CA ASP A 599 12.99 -33.27 0.59
C ASP A 599 13.66 -32.10 1.33
N ALA A 600 14.90 -32.28 1.76
CA ALA A 600 15.71 -31.28 2.47
C ALA A 600 17.12 -31.21 1.87
N VAL A 601 17.87 -30.17 2.23
CA VAL A 601 19.28 -30.00 1.86
C VAL A 601 20.07 -29.57 3.09
N SER A 602 21.26 -30.12 3.32
CA SER A 602 22.13 -29.71 4.43
C SER A 602 22.67 -28.28 4.26
N GLY A 603 22.73 -27.54 5.37
CA GLY A 603 23.29 -26.18 5.43
C GLY A 603 24.83 -26.14 5.57
N PRO A 604 25.43 -24.94 5.70
CA PRO A 604 26.88 -24.73 5.84
C PRO A 604 27.55 -25.47 7.01
N ASP A 605 26.79 -25.77 8.07
CA ASP A 605 27.18 -26.54 9.24
C ASP A 605 26.90 -28.05 9.12
N GLY A 606 26.42 -28.49 7.95
CA GLY A 606 25.95 -29.85 7.70
C GLY A 606 24.56 -30.15 8.27
N LEU A 607 23.93 -29.24 9.01
CA LEU A 607 22.62 -29.46 9.61
C LEU A 607 21.57 -29.54 8.50
N TYR A 608 20.76 -30.61 8.52
CA TYR A 608 19.55 -30.70 7.72
C TYR A 608 18.32 -30.69 8.61
N VAL A 609 17.21 -30.14 8.11
CA VAL A 609 15.94 -30.06 8.82
C VAL A 609 14.80 -30.43 7.88
N PHE A 610 13.98 -31.38 8.29
CA PHE A 610 12.63 -31.59 7.74
C PHE A 610 11.62 -30.98 8.70
N GLU A 611 10.87 -29.99 8.24
CA GLU A 611 9.75 -29.38 8.97
C GLU A 611 8.41 -29.93 8.46
N GLY A 612 7.37 -29.84 9.30
CA GLY A 612 6.03 -30.29 8.91
C GLY A 612 5.85 -31.82 8.84
N VAL A 613 6.71 -32.60 9.49
CA VAL A 613 6.71 -34.06 9.39
C VAL A 613 5.56 -34.66 10.22
N PRO A 614 4.72 -35.56 9.66
CA PRO A 614 3.65 -36.22 10.41
C PRO A 614 4.18 -37.02 11.62
N PRO A 615 3.44 -37.08 12.74
CA PRO A 615 3.79 -37.93 13.87
C PRO A 615 3.58 -39.41 13.53
N GLY A 616 4.67 -40.14 13.34
CA GLY A 616 4.69 -41.54 12.91
C GLY A 616 6.11 -42.09 12.79
N PRO A 617 6.29 -43.35 12.37
CA PRO A 617 7.57 -43.81 11.85
C PRO A 617 7.85 -43.16 10.48
N VAL A 618 9.12 -42.80 10.26
CA VAL A 618 9.61 -42.19 9.01
C VAL A 618 10.97 -42.78 8.66
N GLU A 619 11.26 -42.91 7.37
CA GLU A 619 12.59 -43.25 6.84
C GLU A 619 13.31 -41.98 6.40
N VAL A 620 14.62 -41.89 6.66
CA VAL A 620 15.49 -40.82 6.14
C VAL A 620 16.68 -41.45 5.40
N ASP A 621 16.98 -40.92 4.21
CA ASP A 621 18.10 -41.35 3.36
C ASP A 621 18.66 -40.15 2.56
N PRO A 622 19.97 -40.08 2.24
CA PRO A 622 20.48 -39.16 1.23
C PRO A 622 19.91 -39.58 -0.14
N ARG A 623 19.66 -38.61 -1.04
CA ARG A 623 19.09 -38.93 -2.36
C ARG A 623 20.01 -39.81 -3.21
N ASP A 624 21.32 -39.61 -3.09
CA ASP A 624 22.35 -40.29 -3.86
C ASP A 624 23.53 -40.67 -2.95
N SER A 625 24.08 -41.89 -3.10
CA SER A 625 25.24 -42.36 -2.34
C SER A 625 26.59 -41.82 -2.86
N LYS A 626 26.57 -41.20 -4.05
CA LYS A 626 27.72 -40.49 -4.64
C LYS A 626 27.25 -39.13 -5.18
N LEU A 627 27.87 -38.05 -4.72
CA LEU A 627 27.45 -36.68 -4.97
C LEU A 627 28.57 -35.87 -5.61
N GLU A 628 28.25 -35.09 -6.65
CA GLU A 628 29.15 -34.08 -7.19
C GLU A 628 28.76 -32.71 -6.61
N LEU A 629 29.53 -32.26 -5.61
CA LEU A 629 29.39 -30.93 -5.00
C LEU A 629 30.53 -30.03 -5.52
N ARG A 630 30.36 -28.71 -5.41
CA ARG A 630 31.11 -27.67 -6.17
C ARG A 630 32.60 -27.96 -6.39
N ASP A 631 33.30 -28.35 -5.33
CA ASP A 631 34.76 -28.50 -5.30
C ASP A 631 35.26 -29.94 -5.11
N ALA A 632 34.36 -30.95 -5.11
CA ALA A 632 34.73 -32.37 -5.17
C ALA A 632 33.53 -33.31 -5.33
N THR A 633 33.86 -34.50 -5.83
CA THR A 633 33.02 -35.69 -5.71
C THR A 633 33.11 -36.27 -4.28
N TRP A 634 31.97 -36.67 -3.72
CA TRP A 634 31.82 -37.22 -2.37
C TRP A 634 31.14 -38.58 -2.43
N ILE A 635 31.53 -39.51 -1.56
CA ILE A 635 30.96 -40.86 -1.45
C ILE A 635 30.49 -41.09 -0.02
N LEU A 636 29.27 -41.60 0.14
CA LEU A 636 28.69 -41.99 1.43
C LEU A 636 29.52 -43.14 2.04
N VAL A 637 29.95 -42.98 3.27
CA VAL A 637 30.74 -44.00 3.98
C VAL A 637 29.80 -44.96 4.70
N GLU A 638 29.69 -46.18 4.18
CA GLU A 638 29.05 -47.29 4.90
C GLU A 638 29.76 -47.55 6.23
N ARG A 639 28.98 -47.71 7.31
CA ARG A 639 29.45 -47.49 8.70
C ARG A 639 29.95 -48.76 9.39
N ASP A 640 30.68 -49.60 8.68
CA ASP A 640 31.02 -50.94 9.17
C ASP A 640 32.44 -51.03 9.78
N GLU A 641 33.46 -50.40 9.18
CA GLU A 641 34.85 -50.49 9.68
C GLU A 641 35.06 -49.91 11.09
N ALA A 642 34.23 -48.95 11.53
CA ALA A 642 34.36 -48.30 12.84
C ALA A 642 33.69 -49.07 13.99
N ALA A 643 32.88 -50.11 13.70
CA ALA A 643 32.12 -50.85 14.70
C ALA A 643 32.88 -52.06 15.25
N GLU A 644 33.60 -52.81 14.40
CA GLU A 644 34.30 -54.04 14.81
C GLU A 644 35.42 -53.79 15.83
N SER A 645 36.02 -52.60 15.83
CA SER A 645 37.02 -52.18 16.84
C SER A 645 36.47 -52.01 18.25
N ALA A 646 35.15 -52.12 18.47
CA ALA A 646 34.50 -51.96 19.78
C ALA A 646 33.88 -53.25 20.36
N SER A 647 33.73 -54.33 19.58
CA SER A 647 32.89 -55.49 19.92
C SER A 647 33.65 -56.77 20.30
N HIS A 648 34.82 -56.66 20.93
CA HIS A 648 35.62 -57.83 21.36
C HIS A 648 35.22 -58.42 22.74
N SER A 649 33.92 -58.72 22.92
CA SER A 649 33.40 -59.49 24.08
C SER A 649 32.00 -60.05 23.83
N GLY A 650 31.87 -61.38 23.71
CA GLY A 650 30.58 -62.08 23.69
C GLY A 650 30.54 -63.32 22.80
N ASN A 651 30.42 -64.52 23.40
CA ASN A 651 30.19 -65.76 22.66
C ASN A 651 28.75 -65.83 22.11
N GLY A 652 28.59 -66.29 20.87
CA GLY A 652 27.28 -66.57 20.29
C GLY A 652 27.36 -67.45 19.03
N THR A 653 27.31 -68.77 19.18
CA THR A 653 27.29 -69.70 18.04
C THR A 653 25.88 -69.79 17.43
N GLY A 654 25.66 -69.10 16.31
CA GLY A 654 24.47 -69.23 15.47
C GLY A 654 24.89 -69.36 14.01
N ARG A 655 24.55 -70.49 13.37
CA ARG A 655 24.95 -70.79 11.99
C ARG A 655 23.73 -71.27 11.21
N ASP A 656 23.19 -70.38 10.40
CA ASP A 656 22.36 -70.69 9.24
C ASP A 656 22.68 -69.66 8.15
N GLY A 657 22.56 -70.06 6.89
CA GLY A 657 22.95 -69.23 5.75
C GLY A 657 21.87 -69.14 4.70
N SER A 658 21.74 -67.98 4.07
CA SER A 658 20.90 -67.77 2.89
C SER A 658 21.60 -66.77 1.97
N ASP A 659 22.15 -67.23 0.85
CA ASP A 659 22.62 -66.34 -0.20
C ASP A 659 21.43 -65.53 -0.74
N GLY A 660 21.58 -64.21 -0.79
CA GLY A 660 20.57 -63.30 -1.30
C GLY A 660 21.16 -61.91 -1.47
N SER A 661 21.35 -61.49 -2.71
CA SER A 661 21.94 -60.20 -3.06
C SER A 661 20.95 -59.04 -2.86
N GLY A 662 20.61 -58.77 -1.60
CA GLY A 662 19.87 -57.57 -1.22
C GLY A 662 20.76 -56.34 -1.35
N GLY A 663 20.43 -55.41 -2.25
CA GLY A 663 21.13 -54.13 -2.35
C GLY A 663 21.00 -53.35 -1.04
N HIS A 664 22.13 -52.93 -0.48
CA HIS A 664 22.21 -52.30 0.85
C HIS A 664 21.60 -50.89 0.85
N SER A 665 20.27 -50.77 0.93
CA SER A 665 19.62 -49.46 1.06
C SER A 665 19.95 -48.84 2.42
N HIS A 666 20.52 -47.63 2.42
CA HIS A 666 21.07 -47.01 3.64
C HIS A 666 20.01 -46.47 4.62
N ARG A 667 18.73 -46.46 4.20
CA ARG A 667 17.49 -46.18 4.95
C ARG A 667 17.62 -46.32 6.47
N ARG A 668 17.35 -45.23 7.18
CA ARG A 668 17.25 -45.21 8.65
C ARG A 668 15.83 -44.87 9.07
N THR A 669 15.17 -45.81 9.75
CA THR A 669 13.87 -45.61 10.39
C THR A 669 14.01 -44.89 11.73
N LEU A 670 13.15 -43.91 11.98
CA LEU A 670 13.00 -43.21 13.26
C LEU A 670 11.53 -42.85 13.52
N ARG A 671 11.17 -42.51 14.76
CA ARG A 671 9.77 -42.20 15.11
C ARG A 671 9.62 -40.74 15.55
N VAL A 672 8.85 -39.97 14.78
CA VAL A 672 8.55 -38.56 15.05
C VAL A 672 7.39 -38.47 16.03
N ALA A 673 7.57 -37.70 17.10
CA ALA A 673 6.52 -37.36 18.05
C ALA A 673 5.94 -35.98 17.72
N ALA A 674 4.62 -35.84 17.87
CA ALA A 674 3.88 -34.65 17.51
C ALA A 674 4.41 -33.40 18.25
N SER A 675 4.71 -32.32 17.51
CA SER A 675 5.39 -31.10 17.96
C SER A 675 6.65 -31.32 18.82
N ARG A 676 7.38 -32.40 18.57
CA ARG A 676 8.77 -32.56 19.03
C ARG A 676 9.72 -32.58 17.84
N THR A 677 10.94 -32.14 18.10
CA THR A 677 12.07 -32.37 17.19
C THR A 677 12.64 -33.75 17.48
N ALA A 678 12.55 -34.66 16.53
CA ALA A 678 13.28 -35.93 16.55
C ALA A 678 14.70 -35.71 15.99
N HIS A 679 15.68 -36.42 16.56
CA HIS A 679 17.01 -36.48 15.99
C HIS A 679 17.01 -37.47 14.82
N GLY A 680 17.40 -36.96 13.66
CA GLY A 680 17.66 -37.73 12.44
C GLY A 680 18.97 -38.51 12.55
N PRO A 681 19.19 -39.47 11.63
CA PRO A 681 20.50 -40.11 11.47
C PRO A 681 21.58 -39.10 11.05
N ASP A 682 22.78 -39.21 11.64
CA ASP A 682 23.95 -38.50 11.11
C ASP A 682 24.54 -39.29 9.93
N PHE A 683 24.76 -38.61 8.80
CA PHE A 683 25.38 -39.17 7.61
C PHE A 683 26.85 -38.74 7.50
N ARG A 684 27.69 -39.57 6.87
CA ARG A 684 29.12 -39.28 6.69
C ARG A 684 29.53 -39.52 5.26
N PHE A 685 30.05 -38.48 4.62
CA PHE A 685 30.62 -38.55 3.29
C PHE A 685 32.12 -38.33 3.35
N LYS A 686 32.85 -39.03 2.49
CA LYS A 686 34.29 -38.87 2.30
C LYS A 686 34.56 -38.33 0.90
N ARG A 687 35.54 -37.45 0.78
CA ARG A 687 35.96 -36.85 -0.48
C ARG A 687 36.61 -37.94 -1.34
N ASP A 688 36.03 -38.21 -2.51
CA ASP A 688 36.67 -39.00 -3.55
C ASP A 688 37.80 -38.12 -4.10
N LEU A 689 39.01 -38.34 -3.58
CA LEU A 689 40.22 -37.61 -3.94
C LEU A 689 40.89 -38.37 -5.10
N PRO A 690 40.69 -37.96 -6.37
CA PRO A 690 41.30 -38.62 -7.51
C PRO A 690 42.83 -38.56 -7.44
N ARG A 691 43.52 -39.61 -7.91
CA ARG A 691 44.98 -39.70 -7.84
C ARG A 691 45.59 -40.16 -9.16
N ILE A 692 46.74 -39.59 -9.51
CA ILE A 692 47.65 -40.16 -10.50
C ILE A 692 48.74 -40.91 -9.72
N ILE A 693 48.81 -42.23 -9.93
CA ILE A 693 49.84 -43.10 -9.38
C ILE A 693 50.70 -43.55 -10.56
N GLY A 694 52.02 -43.40 -10.49
CA GLY A 694 52.85 -43.75 -11.65
C GLY A 694 54.28 -44.14 -11.34
N ASP A 695 54.95 -44.71 -12.34
CA ASP A 695 56.38 -45.05 -12.29
C ASP A 695 57.14 -44.49 -13.51
N ILE A 696 58.34 -43.96 -13.26
CA ILE A 696 59.28 -43.52 -14.28
C ILE A 696 60.36 -44.58 -14.45
N VAL A 697 60.54 -45.03 -15.68
CA VAL A 697 61.61 -45.96 -16.06
C VAL A 697 62.42 -45.46 -17.25
N ASP A 698 63.64 -45.96 -17.37
CA ASP A 698 64.50 -45.68 -18.52
C ASP A 698 64.14 -46.53 -19.77
N GLU A 699 64.88 -46.31 -20.87
CA GLU A 699 64.78 -47.12 -22.09
C GLU A 699 65.12 -48.61 -21.88
N GLN A 700 65.55 -49.04 -20.68
CA GLN A 700 65.80 -50.43 -20.27
C GLN A 700 64.82 -50.90 -19.18
N ASP A 701 63.69 -50.20 -18.98
CA ASP A 701 62.66 -50.47 -17.97
C ASP A 701 63.16 -50.44 -16.50
N ARG A 702 64.31 -49.81 -16.23
CA ARG A 702 64.83 -49.61 -14.87
C ARG A 702 64.26 -48.33 -14.27
N ALA A 703 63.84 -48.38 -13.01
CA ALA A 703 63.35 -47.23 -12.25
C ALA A 703 64.35 -46.06 -12.26
N ILE A 704 63.85 -44.83 -12.46
CA ILE A 704 64.64 -43.60 -12.31
C ILE A 704 64.24 -42.90 -11.01
N PRO A 705 65.00 -43.06 -9.90
CA PRO A 705 64.65 -42.46 -8.62
C PRO A 705 64.84 -40.94 -8.64
N TYR A 706 64.04 -40.23 -7.83
CA TYR A 706 64.13 -38.77 -7.61
C TYR A 706 63.97 -37.89 -8.87
N ALA A 707 63.47 -38.44 -9.98
CA ALA A 707 63.11 -37.66 -11.15
C ALA A 707 61.88 -36.75 -10.86
N GLU A 708 61.86 -35.58 -11.50
CA GLU A 708 60.81 -34.55 -11.34
C GLU A 708 59.68 -34.85 -12.36
N VAL A 709 58.42 -34.92 -11.92
CA VAL A 709 57.25 -34.98 -12.80
C VAL A 709 56.56 -33.62 -12.77
N LEU A 710 56.46 -32.98 -13.93
CA LEU A 710 55.60 -31.82 -14.12
C LEU A 710 54.19 -32.29 -14.49
N ILE A 711 53.18 -31.71 -13.84
CA ILE A 711 51.77 -32.01 -14.07
C ILE A 711 51.10 -30.76 -14.61
N PHE A 712 50.38 -30.89 -15.71
CA PHE A 712 49.70 -29.81 -16.42
C PHE A 712 48.20 -30.07 -16.54
N ASP A 713 47.43 -28.99 -16.73
CA ASP A 713 46.02 -29.09 -17.11
C ASP A 713 45.80 -29.72 -18.50
N GLN A 714 44.54 -29.98 -18.84
CA GLN A 714 44.12 -30.53 -20.14
C GLN A 714 44.60 -29.71 -21.35
N SER A 715 44.87 -28.41 -21.18
CA SER A 715 45.36 -27.54 -22.25
C SER A 715 46.88 -27.61 -22.43
N GLY A 716 47.60 -28.15 -21.44
CA GLY A 716 49.06 -28.18 -21.39
C GLY A 716 49.71 -26.80 -21.22
N ARG A 717 48.94 -25.74 -20.89
CA ARG A 717 49.47 -24.39 -20.76
C ARG A 717 49.89 -24.07 -19.33
N ASN A 718 49.06 -24.46 -18.35
CA ASN A 718 49.33 -24.21 -16.94
C ASN A 718 49.96 -25.45 -16.29
N GLU A 719 51.13 -25.27 -15.70
CA GLU A 719 51.75 -26.22 -14.77
C GLU A 719 50.95 -26.14 -13.46
N LEU A 720 50.40 -27.26 -13.01
CA LEU A 720 49.56 -27.34 -11.82
C LEU A 720 50.37 -27.74 -10.58
N ASP A 721 51.31 -28.66 -10.74
CA ASP A 721 52.12 -29.18 -9.63
C ASP A 721 53.42 -29.86 -10.11
N ARG A 722 54.32 -30.14 -9.17
CA ARG A 722 55.55 -30.91 -9.37
C ARG A 722 55.74 -31.94 -8.26
N VAL A 723 55.70 -33.21 -8.64
CA VAL A 723 55.98 -34.32 -7.72
C VAL A 723 57.32 -34.98 -8.06
N PHE A 724 57.99 -35.54 -7.05
CA PHE A 724 59.26 -36.24 -7.24
C PHE A 724 59.06 -37.74 -7.02
N CYS A 725 59.78 -38.56 -7.79
CA CYS A 725 59.76 -40.00 -7.58
C CYS A 725 60.53 -40.44 -6.33
N ASP A 726 60.06 -41.53 -5.73
CA ASP A 726 60.73 -42.25 -4.66
C ASP A 726 62.00 -43.00 -5.15
N GLU A 727 62.63 -43.77 -4.26
CA GLU A 727 63.80 -44.60 -4.57
C GLU A 727 63.50 -45.79 -5.52
N HIS A 728 62.23 -46.03 -5.84
CA HIS A 728 61.75 -47.04 -6.78
C HIS A 728 61.19 -46.41 -8.08
N GLY A 729 61.41 -45.11 -8.29
CA GLY A 729 60.96 -44.39 -9.46
C GLY A 729 59.45 -44.11 -9.47
N LYS A 730 58.73 -44.31 -8.37
CA LYS A 730 57.28 -44.14 -8.28
C LYS A 730 56.90 -42.76 -7.73
N PHE A 731 55.77 -42.23 -8.20
CA PHE A 731 55.16 -41.01 -7.69
C PHE A 731 53.66 -41.21 -7.45
N VAL A 732 53.12 -40.41 -6.53
CA VAL A 732 51.67 -40.27 -6.32
C VAL A 732 51.37 -38.78 -6.29
N TRP A 733 50.36 -38.37 -7.06
CA TRP A 733 49.80 -37.03 -7.04
C TRP A 733 48.30 -37.10 -6.76
N VAL A 734 47.78 -36.18 -5.95
CA VAL A 734 46.34 -36.04 -5.71
C VAL A 734 45.83 -34.96 -6.66
N ALA A 735 44.96 -35.34 -7.59
CA ALA A 735 44.36 -34.41 -8.52
C ALA A 735 43.29 -33.55 -7.80
N PRO A 736 43.21 -32.23 -8.07
CA PRO A 736 42.24 -31.36 -7.41
C PRO A 736 40.78 -31.63 -7.84
N ARG A 737 40.56 -32.38 -8.92
CA ARG A 737 39.26 -32.87 -9.40
C ARG A 737 39.45 -34.03 -10.38
N SER A 738 38.38 -34.74 -10.71
CA SER A 738 38.37 -35.72 -11.79
C SER A 738 38.48 -34.99 -13.14
N GLY A 739 39.22 -35.54 -14.11
CA GLY A 739 39.49 -34.87 -15.38
C GLY A 739 40.63 -35.47 -16.19
N ASP A 740 40.92 -34.87 -17.35
CA ASP A 740 42.07 -35.19 -18.18
C ASP A 740 43.26 -34.28 -17.83
N TYR A 741 44.41 -34.88 -17.53
CA TYR A 741 45.64 -34.20 -17.15
C TYR A 741 46.80 -34.58 -18.08
N LEU A 742 47.85 -33.76 -18.13
CA LEU A 742 49.05 -34.01 -18.93
C LEU A 742 50.29 -34.08 -18.03
N VAL A 743 50.92 -35.25 -17.93
CA VAL A 743 52.13 -35.45 -17.11
C VAL A 743 53.38 -35.58 -17.98
N THR A 744 54.54 -35.11 -17.50
CA THR A 744 55.83 -35.30 -18.19
C THR A 744 57.01 -35.34 -17.22
N PRO A 745 57.98 -36.25 -17.40
CA PRO A 745 59.21 -36.25 -16.61
C PRO A 745 60.17 -35.14 -17.07
N ARG A 746 60.87 -34.55 -16.10
CA ARG A 746 61.89 -33.51 -16.27
C ARG A 746 63.19 -33.94 -15.59
N PHE A 747 64.31 -33.62 -16.25
CA PHE A 747 65.65 -33.98 -15.77
C PHE A 747 66.47 -32.72 -15.52
N ARG A 748 67.21 -32.71 -14.40
CA ARG A 748 68.13 -31.60 -14.08
C ARG A 748 69.28 -31.59 -15.08
N GLY A 749 69.30 -30.56 -15.93
CA GLY A 749 70.40 -30.29 -16.87
C GLY A 749 70.11 -30.57 -18.35
N SER A 750 68.99 -31.22 -18.72
CA SER A 750 68.69 -31.52 -20.13
C SER A 750 68.16 -30.33 -20.94
N GLY A 751 67.40 -29.43 -20.30
CA GLY A 751 66.68 -28.34 -20.98
C GLY A 751 65.45 -28.81 -21.77
N GLU A 752 65.57 -29.91 -22.51
CA GLU A 752 64.43 -30.62 -23.12
C GLU A 752 63.44 -31.10 -22.05
N VAL A 753 62.16 -30.80 -22.30
CA VAL A 753 61.00 -31.39 -21.60
C VAL A 753 60.55 -32.60 -22.41
N ALA A 754 60.31 -33.73 -21.75
CA ALA A 754 59.88 -34.94 -22.43
C ALA A 754 58.43 -34.85 -22.97
N THR A 755 58.05 -35.78 -23.85
CA THR A 755 56.69 -35.88 -24.38
C THR A 755 55.66 -35.95 -23.25
N ARG A 756 54.64 -35.08 -23.31
CA ARG A 756 53.54 -35.07 -22.35
C ARG A 756 52.59 -36.25 -22.61
N THR A 757 52.32 -37.02 -21.57
CA THR A 757 51.40 -38.17 -21.60
C THR A 757 50.03 -37.75 -21.04
N PRO A 758 48.92 -37.93 -21.77
CA PRO A 758 47.59 -37.69 -21.25
C PRO A 758 47.17 -38.80 -20.27
N VAL A 759 46.58 -38.41 -19.14
CA VAL A 759 46.07 -39.31 -18.09
C VAL A 759 44.64 -38.90 -17.75
N LYS A 760 43.68 -39.81 -17.93
CA LYS A 760 42.26 -39.60 -17.59
C LYS A 760 42.01 -40.10 -16.17
N VAL A 761 41.73 -39.18 -15.25
CA VAL A 761 41.59 -39.45 -13.82
C VAL A 761 40.11 -39.37 -13.43
N ARG A 762 39.59 -40.44 -12.82
CA ARG A 762 38.20 -40.52 -12.32
C ARG A 762 38.17 -40.60 -10.81
N SER A 763 38.77 -41.66 -10.27
CA SER A 763 39.26 -41.73 -8.88
C SER A 763 40.76 -42.00 -8.99
N ASP A 764 41.25 -43.23 -8.75
CA ASP A 764 42.62 -43.60 -9.11
C ASP A 764 42.85 -43.77 -10.63
N ALA A 765 44.01 -43.34 -11.11
CA ALA A 765 44.52 -43.58 -12.47
C ALA A 765 46.02 -43.92 -12.44
N PHE A 766 46.42 -44.88 -13.27
CA PHE A 766 47.80 -45.40 -13.30
C PHE A 766 48.53 -44.98 -14.58
N VAL A 767 49.77 -44.49 -14.47
CA VAL A 767 50.57 -44.03 -15.62
C VAL A 767 52.03 -44.48 -15.53
N ARG A 768 52.57 -45.02 -16.62
CA ARG A 768 53.97 -45.45 -16.72
C ARG A 768 54.72 -44.58 -17.72
N LEU A 769 55.76 -43.90 -17.28
CA LEU A 769 56.49 -42.90 -18.05
C LEU A 769 57.88 -43.42 -18.42
N LYS A 770 58.21 -43.39 -19.72
CA LYS A 770 59.54 -43.77 -20.21
C LYS A 770 60.38 -42.53 -20.49
N ALA A 771 61.65 -42.58 -20.06
CA ALA A 771 62.58 -41.48 -20.19
C ALA A 771 63.98 -41.95 -20.63
N ARG A 772 64.82 -41.00 -21.08
CA ARG A 772 66.21 -41.29 -21.44
C ARG A 772 67.11 -41.19 -20.22
N SER A 773 67.94 -42.22 -20.04
CA SER A 773 68.91 -42.30 -18.94
C SER A 773 69.96 -41.19 -19.09
N TYR A 774 69.85 -40.13 -18.29
CA TYR A 774 70.85 -39.06 -18.26
C TYR A 774 72.08 -39.54 -17.49
N ARG A 775 73.19 -39.70 -18.21
CA ARG A 775 74.48 -40.06 -17.62
C ARG A 775 75.12 -38.79 -17.05
N PRO A 776 75.36 -38.69 -15.72
CA PRO A 776 75.89 -37.48 -15.13
C PRO A 776 77.29 -37.14 -15.68
N PRO A 777 77.53 -35.89 -16.13
CA PRO A 777 78.87 -35.38 -16.37
C PRO A 777 79.68 -35.34 -15.05
N GLY A 778 81.01 -35.42 -15.16
CA GLY A 778 81.92 -35.38 -14.01
C GLY A 778 82.05 -33.99 -13.37
N ASP A 779 82.63 -33.95 -12.18
CA ASP A 779 82.72 -32.78 -11.32
C ASP A 779 83.59 -31.63 -11.90
N GLU A 780 83.01 -30.43 -12.01
CA GLU A 780 83.75 -29.15 -12.03
C GLU A 780 83.00 -28.08 -11.21
N PRO A 781 83.71 -27.22 -10.44
CA PRO A 781 83.10 -26.25 -9.52
C PRO A 781 82.74 -24.90 -10.17
N PRO A 782 81.73 -24.17 -9.66
CA PRO A 782 81.18 -22.98 -10.32
C PRO A 782 81.95 -21.67 -10.02
N PRO A 783 82.16 -20.78 -11.01
CA PRO A 783 82.68 -19.43 -10.80
C PRO A 783 81.59 -18.34 -10.73
N GLY A 784 81.81 -17.34 -9.87
CA GLY A 784 81.40 -15.95 -10.10
C GLY A 784 79.94 -15.53 -9.83
N ARG A 785 79.70 -14.93 -8.66
CA ARG A 785 78.62 -13.92 -8.50
C ARG A 785 79.02 -12.63 -9.23
N GLY A 786 78.08 -11.99 -9.92
CA GLY A 786 78.17 -10.60 -10.37
C GLY A 786 77.04 -9.77 -9.78
N HIS A 787 77.38 -8.66 -9.10
CA HIS A 787 76.40 -7.64 -8.71
C HIS A 787 76.15 -6.66 -9.87
N GLY A 788 74.94 -6.10 -9.93
CA GLY A 788 74.51 -5.13 -10.95
C GLY A 788 73.59 -4.08 -10.34
N GLU A 789 74.15 -3.23 -9.48
CA GLU A 789 73.46 -2.12 -8.81
C GLU A 789 73.71 -0.81 -9.59
N LEU A 790 72.66 -0.09 -9.97
CA LEU A 790 72.77 1.24 -10.57
C LEU A 790 71.61 2.17 -10.19
N ALA A 791 71.96 3.42 -9.92
CA ALA A 791 71.06 4.57 -9.75
C ALA A 791 70.29 4.89 -11.06
N GLY A 792 69.24 5.73 -11.09
CA GLY A 792 68.67 6.58 -10.04
C GLY A 792 68.68 8.07 -10.45
N ASN A 793 67.51 8.72 -10.36
CA ASN A 793 67.23 10.16 -10.50
C ASN A 793 67.72 10.89 -11.77
N VAL A 794 66.77 11.18 -12.67
CA VAL A 794 66.66 12.50 -13.34
C VAL A 794 65.25 13.04 -13.03
N ALA A 795 65.13 14.33 -12.78
CA ALA A 795 63.91 14.94 -12.27
C ALA A 795 62.97 15.47 -13.37
N ASP A 796 61.67 15.40 -13.07
CA ASP A 796 60.69 16.49 -13.21
C ASP A 796 60.95 17.57 -14.28
N ILE A 797 60.21 17.50 -15.39
CA ILE A 797 59.42 18.60 -16.00
C ILE A 797 58.62 18.02 -17.17
N THR A 798 57.35 17.69 -16.90
CA THR A 798 56.16 17.93 -17.76
C THR A 798 54.93 17.47 -16.99
N THR A 799 54.13 18.42 -16.50
CA THR A 799 52.81 18.14 -15.94
C THR A 799 51.91 17.50 -17.02
N PHE A 800 50.95 16.66 -16.59
CA PHE A 800 49.98 15.92 -17.41
C PHE A 800 50.47 14.67 -18.18
N PRO A 801 50.78 13.56 -17.48
CA PRO A 801 50.23 12.28 -17.89
C PRO A 801 48.75 12.23 -17.50
N LEU A 802 47.84 12.33 -18.47
CA LEU A 802 46.46 11.88 -18.27
C LEU A 802 46.47 10.35 -18.26
N GLN A 803 46.35 9.73 -17.09
CA GLN A 803 46.12 8.29 -16.97
C GLN A 803 44.66 8.00 -17.36
N ILE A 804 44.41 7.81 -18.64
CA ILE A 804 43.08 7.51 -19.20
C ILE A 804 42.76 6.01 -19.02
N ASP A 805 42.68 5.57 -17.76
CA ASP A 805 42.12 4.27 -17.42
C ASP A 805 40.60 4.36 -17.30
N GLY A 806 39.92 4.06 -18.41
CA GLY A 806 38.60 3.41 -18.36
C GLY A 806 37.34 4.21 -18.03
N ILE A 807 37.41 5.52 -17.69
CA ILE A 807 36.20 6.29 -17.36
C ILE A 807 35.27 6.44 -18.58
N ARG A 808 34.21 5.62 -18.62
CA ARG A 808 33.13 5.70 -19.61
C ARG A 808 32.03 6.64 -19.12
N HIS A 809 31.94 7.83 -19.72
CA HIS A 809 30.78 8.70 -19.61
C HIS A 809 30.16 8.96 -21.00
N ALA A 810 28.85 9.21 -21.02
CA ALA A 810 28.05 9.24 -22.24
C ALA A 810 28.16 10.58 -22.98
N ALA A 811 28.08 10.51 -24.31
CA ALA A 811 27.87 11.66 -25.19
C ALA A 811 26.66 11.38 -26.08
N MET A 812 25.86 12.43 -26.35
CA MET A 812 24.71 12.38 -27.27
C MET A 812 25.19 12.32 -28.74
N PRO A 813 24.36 11.80 -29.68
CA PRO A 813 24.84 11.34 -30.97
C PRO A 813 24.93 12.43 -32.05
N SER A 814 25.98 12.35 -32.89
CA SER A 814 26.05 12.89 -34.26
C SER A 814 27.29 12.39 -35.00
N GLY A 815 27.22 12.25 -36.33
CA GLY A 815 28.40 12.28 -37.21
C GLY A 815 29.19 10.98 -37.46
N SER A 816 28.59 10.04 -38.21
CA SER A 816 29.19 9.21 -39.28
C SER A 816 30.70 8.84 -39.30
N THR A 817 30.96 7.55 -39.56
CA THR A 817 32.11 6.95 -40.30
C THR A 817 33.54 7.10 -39.76
N ALA A 818 34.08 6.00 -39.21
CA ALA A 818 35.21 5.25 -39.79
C ALA A 818 35.44 3.90 -39.07
N SER A 819 35.92 2.89 -39.80
CA SER A 819 36.07 1.50 -39.34
C SER A 819 37.29 1.23 -38.44
N SER A 820 37.09 0.52 -37.34
CA SER A 820 38.12 -0.27 -36.64
C SER A 820 37.47 -1.47 -35.94
N ALA A 821 38.13 -2.63 -35.91
CA ALA A 821 37.54 -3.90 -35.48
C ALA A 821 37.97 -4.30 -34.05
N GLY A 822 37.01 -4.33 -33.13
CA GLY A 822 37.23 -4.76 -31.74
C GLY A 822 35.97 -4.57 -30.88
N ALA A 823 35.07 -5.55 -30.89
CA ALA A 823 33.72 -5.40 -30.32
C ALA A 823 33.69 -5.52 -28.78
N PRO A 824 33.19 -4.51 -28.04
CA PRO A 824 32.99 -4.61 -26.60
C PRO A 824 31.55 -5.07 -26.27
N MET A 825 31.37 -6.27 -25.70
CA MET A 825 30.04 -6.82 -25.33
C MET A 825 29.33 -6.12 -24.16
N ALA A 826 29.75 -4.90 -23.80
CA ALA A 826 29.24 -4.14 -22.67
C ALA A 826 27.78 -3.61 -22.74
N PRO A 827 27.12 -3.38 -23.90
CA PRO A 827 25.73 -2.93 -23.88
C PRO A 827 24.75 -4.06 -23.55
N MET A 828 25.05 -5.30 -23.98
CA MET A 828 24.14 -6.44 -23.83
C MET A 828 23.96 -6.84 -22.36
N SER A 829 25.04 -6.87 -21.56
CA SER A 829 24.96 -7.24 -20.14
C SER A 829 24.24 -6.20 -19.28
N ARG A 830 24.34 -4.91 -19.64
CA ARG A 830 23.52 -3.85 -19.01
C ARG A 830 22.05 -4.00 -19.35
N LEU A 831 21.72 -4.14 -20.65
CA LEU A 831 20.35 -4.36 -21.09
C LEU A 831 19.71 -5.58 -20.39
N VAL A 832 20.40 -6.72 -20.38
CA VAL A 832 19.94 -7.94 -19.69
C VAL A 832 19.80 -7.72 -18.19
N GLY A 833 20.75 -7.05 -17.53
CA GLY A 833 20.67 -6.75 -16.09
C GLY A 833 19.50 -5.83 -15.74
N ASP A 834 19.23 -4.81 -16.56
CA ASP A 834 18.12 -3.88 -16.36
C ASP A 834 16.77 -4.55 -16.68
N THR A 835 16.68 -5.36 -17.74
CA THR A 835 15.48 -6.17 -18.05
C THR A 835 15.19 -7.20 -16.94
N ILE A 836 16.21 -7.90 -16.42
CA ILE A 836 16.02 -8.82 -15.28
C ILE A 836 15.54 -8.06 -14.05
N ARG A 837 16.13 -6.88 -13.74
CA ARG A 837 15.68 -6.04 -12.62
C ARG A 837 14.22 -5.58 -12.80
N GLN A 838 13.81 -5.27 -14.03
CA GLN A 838 12.45 -4.83 -14.38
C GLN A 838 11.43 -5.98 -14.30
N VAL A 839 11.76 -7.17 -14.81
CA VAL A 839 10.88 -8.36 -14.81
C VAL A 839 10.72 -8.95 -13.41
N LEU A 840 11.79 -8.96 -12.61
CA LEU A 840 11.78 -9.54 -11.25
C LEU A 840 11.47 -8.54 -10.13
N GLY A 841 11.54 -7.23 -10.41
CA GLY A 841 11.44 -6.19 -9.36
C GLY A 841 12.55 -6.27 -8.30
N TRP A 842 13.68 -6.90 -8.61
CA TRP A 842 14.78 -7.19 -7.69
C TRP A 842 16.12 -7.22 -8.44
N GLN A 843 17.21 -6.80 -7.80
CA GLN A 843 18.52 -6.72 -8.44
C GLN A 843 19.34 -8.01 -8.20
N PRO A 844 19.74 -8.72 -9.27
CA PRO A 844 20.59 -9.90 -9.12
C PRO A 844 21.97 -9.55 -8.57
N ARG A 845 22.21 -10.00 -7.33
CA ARG A 845 23.52 -10.09 -6.69
C ARG A 845 24.18 -11.43 -7.08
N PRO A 846 25.47 -11.48 -7.46
CA PRO A 846 26.13 -12.74 -7.86
C PRO A 846 26.29 -13.74 -6.71
N ASP A 847 26.23 -13.25 -5.47
CA ASP A 847 26.33 -13.97 -4.20
C ASP A 847 24.96 -14.45 -3.64
N ASP A 848 23.83 -13.99 -4.18
CA ASP A 848 22.49 -14.36 -3.69
C ASP A 848 21.61 -15.13 -4.70
N PRO A 849 21.85 -16.44 -4.88
CA PRO A 849 20.96 -17.30 -5.66
C PRO A 849 19.60 -17.57 -4.97
N LYS A 850 19.47 -17.33 -3.66
CA LYS A 850 18.22 -17.55 -2.92
C LYS A 850 17.24 -16.40 -3.17
N GLY A 851 17.71 -15.14 -3.14
CA GLY A 851 16.96 -13.97 -3.57
C GLY A 851 16.54 -14.06 -5.03
N PHE A 852 17.43 -14.51 -5.93
CA PHE A 852 17.09 -14.68 -7.36
C PHE A 852 15.98 -15.71 -7.59
N THR A 853 16.08 -16.88 -6.96
CA THR A 853 15.07 -17.95 -7.10
C THR A 853 13.76 -17.60 -6.39
N GLY A 854 13.80 -16.86 -5.26
CA GLY A 854 12.63 -16.28 -4.63
C GLY A 854 11.95 -15.20 -5.48
N ALA A 855 12.73 -14.35 -6.15
CA ALA A 855 12.22 -13.32 -7.05
C ALA A 855 11.56 -13.91 -8.29
N LEU A 856 12.13 -14.96 -8.88
CA LEU A 856 11.48 -15.74 -9.96
C LEU A 856 10.14 -16.32 -9.50
N LYS A 857 10.12 -17.07 -8.39
CA LYS A 857 8.89 -17.71 -7.86
C LYS A 857 7.78 -16.73 -7.48
N GLN A 858 8.10 -15.46 -7.21
CA GLN A 858 7.11 -14.42 -6.91
C GLN A 858 6.72 -13.55 -8.11
N SER A 859 7.43 -13.65 -9.24
CA SER A 859 7.12 -12.90 -10.48
C SER A 859 6.49 -13.75 -11.57
N PHE A 860 6.51 -15.07 -11.42
CA PHE A 860 5.96 -16.02 -12.38
C PHE A 860 5.08 -17.05 -11.67
N THR A 861 3.78 -17.00 -11.97
CA THR A 861 2.81 -18.05 -11.62
C THR A 861 2.76 -19.06 -12.76
N CYS A 862 3.35 -20.24 -12.57
CA CYS A 862 3.31 -21.34 -13.53
C CYS A 862 2.13 -22.27 -13.24
N VAL A 863 1.38 -22.61 -14.28
CA VAL A 863 0.24 -23.53 -14.27
C VAL A 863 0.50 -24.60 -15.32
N GLU A 864 0.14 -25.87 -15.08
CA GLU A 864 0.11 -26.85 -16.16
C GLU A 864 -1.21 -26.73 -16.93
N GLU A 865 -1.12 -26.39 -18.21
CA GLU A 865 -2.22 -26.39 -19.17
C GLU A 865 -1.87 -27.44 -20.24
N ASP A 866 -2.74 -28.44 -20.43
CA ASP A 866 -2.57 -29.58 -21.37
C ASP A 866 -1.18 -30.28 -21.29
N GLY A 867 -0.66 -30.48 -20.08
CA GLY A 867 0.65 -31.12 -19.84
C GLY A 867 1.85 -30.25 -20.20
N THR A 868 1.64 -28.96 -20.47
CA THR A 868 2.68 -27.96 -20.72
C THR A 868 2.69 -26.95 -19.57
N SER A 869 3.86 -26.67 -18.97
CA SER A 869 3.96 -25.68 -17.89
C SER A 869 3.99 -24.26 -18.46
N VAL A 870 2.86 -23.55 -18.36
CA VAL A 870 2.66 -22.18 -18.82
C VAL A 870 2.95 -21.21 -17.67
N CYS A 871 4.13 -20.58 -17.70
CA CYS A 871 4.54 -19.59 -16.72
C CYS A 871 4.02 -18.18 -17.06
N LYS A 872 2.88 -17.82 -16.48
CA LYS A 872 2.30 -16.47 -16.61
C LYS A 872 3.06 -15.50 -15.71
N TRP A 873 3.75 -14.52 -16.31
CA TRP A 873 4.34 -13.41 -15.56
C TRP A 873 3.24 -12.62 -14.86
N THR A 874 3.34 -12.53 -13.54
CA THR A 874 2.47 -11.75 -12.68
C THR A 874 3.33 -10.67 -12.03
N PRO A 875 3.26 -9.41 -12.49
CA PRO A 875 4.08 -8.34 -11.94
C PRO A 875 3.83 -8.22 -10.43
N ARG A 876 4.88 -8.44 -9.63
CA ARG A 876 4.84 -8.44 -8.16
C ARG A 876 4.05 -7.25 -7.63
N THR A 877 3.19 -7.49 -6.64
CA THR A 877 2.31 -6.50 -6.01
C THR A 877 3.05 -5.49 -5.12
N TYR A 878 3.96 -4.73 -5.72
CA TYR A 878 4.53 -3.45 -5.28
C TYR A 878 5.27 -3.39 -3.93
N ALA A 879 5.34 -4.51 -3.19
CA ALA A 879 6.33 -4.75 -2.14
C ALA A 879 7.73 -4.99 -2.75
N VAL A 880 8.28 -3.95 -3.41
CA VAL A 880 9.63 -3.95 -3.96
C VAL A 880 10.63 -4.03 -2.81
N HIS A 881 11.13 -5.23 -2.48
CA HIS A 881 12.27 -5.36 -1.59
C HIS A 881 13.50 -4.69 -2.23
N THR A 882 13.77 -3.46 -1.79
CA THR A 882 15.13 -2.93 -1.79
C THR A 882 15.98 -3.76 -0.83
N ASP A 883 17.31 -3.74 -0.97
CA ASP A 883 18.20 -4.57 -0.14
C ASP A 883 18.04 -4.31 1.37
N LEU A 884 17.60 -3.10 1.78
CA LEU A 884 17.31 -2.77 3.18
C LEU A 884 15.84 -3.06 3.57
N SER A 885 15.19 -4.02 2.91
CA SER A 885 13.78 -4.46 3.00
C SER A 885 12.71 -3.36 2.84
N GLY A 886 13.09 -2.09 2.72
CA GLY A 886 12.24 -0.94 2.50
C GLY A 886 11.49 -0.98 1.18
N GLY A 887 10.29 -1.54 1.22
CA GLY A 887 9.30 -1.42 0.15
C GLY A 887 8.64 -0.05 0.09
N ILE A 888 7.67 0.08 -0.80
CA ILE A 888 6.80 1.26 -0.89
C ILE A 888 6.15 1.50 0.48
N ALA A 889 6.36 2.69 1.05
CA ALA A 889 5.88 3.03 2.39
C ALA A 889 4.33 3.00 2.46
N GLY A 890 3.74 2.65 3.61
CA GLY A 890 2.30 2.39 3.73
C GLY A 890 1.37 3.41 3.03
N PRO A 891 1.48 4.72 3.29
CA PRO A 891 0.68 5.71 2.58
C PRO A 891 1.07 5.93 1.11
N GLN A 892 2.32 5.69 0.71
CA GLN A 892 2.71 5.63 -0.70
C GLN A 892 2.02 4.45 -1.40
N ALA A 893 1.93 3.28 -0.74
CA ALA A 893 1.23 2.12 -1.27
C ALA A 893 -0.28 2.38 -1.36
N SER A 894 -0.87 3.04 -0.35
CA SER A 894 -2.27 3.45 -0.40
C SER A 894 -2.56 4.46 -1.52
N LEU A 895 -1.65 5.43 -1.76
CA LEU A 895 -1.76 6.35 -2.90
C LEU A 895 -1.61 5.62 -4.25
N HIS A 896 -0.62 4.76 -4.39
CA HIS A 896 -0.33 4.03 -5.63
C HIS A 896 -1.46 3.04 -5.99
N ILE A 897 -2.00 2.31 -5.01
CA ILE A 897 -3.15 1.43 -5.21
C ILE A 897 -4.38 2.26 -5.62
N ARG A 898 -4.71 3.35 -4.90
CA ARG A 898 -5.79 4.27 -5.31
C ARG A 898 -5.59 4.84 -6.71
N ALA A 899 -4.36 5.22 -7.07
CA ALA A 899 -4.03 5.75 -8.39
C ALA A 899 -4.27 4.70 -9.48
N LYS A 900 -3.92 3.44 -9.22
CA LYS A 900 -4.19 2.31 -10.13
C LYS A 900 -5.68 2.00 -10.23
N ASP A 901 -6.37 1.84 -9.11
CA ASP A 901 -7.81 1.52 -9.09
C ASP A 901 -8.68 2.64 -9.70
N ALA A 902 -8.18 3.89 -9.66
CA ALA A 902 -8.74 5.03 -10.39
C ALA A 902 -8.40 4.96 -11.90
N LEU A 903 -7.14 4.73 -12.27
CA LEU A 903 -6.72 4.73 -13.68
C LEU A 903 -7.32 3.57 -14.48
N ASP A 904 -7.38 2.37 -13.88
CA ASP A 904 -7.98 1.18 -14.48
C ASP A 904 -9.48 1.38 -14.82
N LYS A 905 -10.15 2.35 -14.17
CA LYS A 905 -11.53 2.77 -14.47
C LYS A 905 -11.60 4.00 -15.38
N PHE A 906 -10.65 4.93 -15.24
CA PHE A 906 -10.54 6.15 -16.04
C PHE A 906 -10.21 5.88 -17.51
N LEU A 907 -9.24 5.02 -17.82
CA LEU A 907 -8.79 4.79 -19.20
C LEU A 907 -9.87 4.19 -20.12
N PRO A 908 -10.72 3.23 -19.68
CA PRO A 908 -11.89 2.80 -20.45
C PRO A 908 -12.90 3.92 -20.71
N LEU A 909 -13.13 4.82 -19.74
CA LEU A 909 -14.03 5.97 -19.91
C LEU A 909 -13.46 6.99 -20.91
N LEU A 910 -12.15 7.28 -20.83
CA LEU A 910 -11.45 8.20 -21.73
C LEU A 910 -11.56 7.76 -23.20
N LYS A 911 -11.42 6.45 -23.43
CA LYS A 911 -11.55 5.82 -24.75
C LYS A 911 -13.00 5.63 -25.19
N GLY A 912 -13.95 5.71 -24.26
CA GLY A 912 -15.39 5.72 -24.52
C GLY A 912 -16.00 7.11 -24.74
N LEU A 913 -15.24 8.20 -24.57
CA LEU A 913 -15.72 9.56 -24.87
C LEU A 913 -15.88 9.79 -26.38
N ASN A 914 -16.98 10.41 -26.77
CA ASN A 914 -17.25 10.81 -28.16
C ASN A 914 -17.43 12.34 -28.28
N PRO A 915 -17.22 12.95 -29.45
CA PRO A 915 -17.48 14.38 -29.64
C PRO A 915 -18.99 14.66 -29.70
N LEU A 916 -19.46 15.66 -28.95
CA LEU A 916 -20.79 16.27 -29.11
C LEU A 916 -20.77 17.42 -30.12
N ARG A 917 -19.59 18.03 -30.35
CA ARG A 917 -19.40 19.06 -31.37
C ARG A 917 -19.29 18.43 -32.76
N LEU A 918 -20.27 18.73 -33.61
CA LEU A 918 -20.30 18.44 -35.07
C LEU A 918 -19.08 18.96 -35.87
N ASN A 919 -18.17 19.71 -35.22
CA ASN A 919 -17.01 20.34 -35.84
C ASN A 919 -15.67 19.93 -35.20
N ALA A 920 -15.67 19.04 -34.20
CA ALA A 920 -14.45 18.54 -33.59
C ALA A 920 -13.59 17.80 -34.63
N ASP A 921 -12.27 17.96 -34.54
CA ASP A 921 -11.33 17.24 -35.39
C ASP A 921 -10.92 15.92 -34.71
N ASP A 922 -11.10 14.80 -35.42
CA ASP A 922 -10.77 13.46 -34.90
C ASP A 922 -9.27 13.30 -34.59
N GLU A 923 -8.38 14.00 -35.31
CA GLU A 923 -6.93 13.95 -35.07
C GLU A 923 -6.56 14.67 -33.77
N ASP A 924 -7.09 15.88 -33.54
CA ASP A 924 -6.88 16.62 -32.28
C ASP A 924 -7.51 15.89 -31.08
N VAL A 925 -8.70 15.29 -31.26
CA VAL A 925 -9.39 14.51 -30.23
C VAL A 925 -8.56 13.30 -29.80
N GLU A 926 -8.02 12.51 -30.73
CA GLU A 926 -7.20 11.35 -30.39
C GLU A 926 -5.82 11.76 -29.83
N ALA A 927 -5.23 12.85 -30.33
CA ALA A 927 -4.04 13.44 -29.74
C ALA A 927 -4.26 13.87 -28.27
N LEU A 928 -5.41 14.45 -27.95
CA LEU A 928 -5.79 14.81 -26.58
C LEU A 928 -6.04 13.58 -25.70
N ARG A 929 -6.74 12.54 -26.19
CA ARG A 929 -6.87 11.26 -25.46
C ARG A 929 -5.50 10.66 -25.14
N SER A 930 -4.61 10.61 -26.14
CA SER A 930 -3.25 10.08 -25.99
C SER A 930 -2.42 10.88 -24.98
N ALA A 931 -2.46 12.22 -25.05
CA ALA A 931 -1.77 13.09 -24.10
C ALA A 931 -2.24 12.88 -22.66
N VAL A 932 -3.55 12.72 -22.45
CA VAL A 932 -4.15 12.43 -21.13
C VAL A 932 -3.74 11.04 -20.62
N GLU A 933 -3.80 10.00 -21.46
CA GLU A 933 -3.36 8.64 -21.10
C GLU A 933 -1.88 8.60 -20.72
N ILE A 934 -1.01 9.32 -21.43
CA ILE A 934 0.42 9.44 -21.12
C ILE A 934 0.66 10.10 -19.76
N GLN A 935 0.00 11.25 -19.46
CA GLN A 935 0.19 11.93 -18.18
C GLN A 935 -0.39 11.13 -17.00
N ALA A 936 -1.55 10.50 -17.18
CA ALA A 936 -2.19 9.71 -16.14
C ALA A 936 -1.44 8.40 -15.86
N SER A 937 -0.83 7.77 -16.88
CA SER A 937 0.09 6.64 -16.70
C SER A 937 1.39 7.06 -16.00
N ALA A 938 1.93 8.24 -16.34
CA ALA A 938 3.11 8.79 -15.67
C ALA A 938 2.86 9.09 -14.19
N LEU A 939 1.63 9.45 -13.80
CA LEU A 939 1.24 9.68 -12.41
C LEU A 939 1.40 8.41 -11.55
N ILE A 940 0.95 7.24 -12.05
CA ILE A 940 1.15 5.96 -11.37
C ILE A 940 2.63 5.64 -11.26
N SER A 941 3.38 5.74 -12.36
CA SER A 941 4.81 5.42 -12.38
C SER A 941 5.60 6.26 -11.37
N GLU A 942 5.23 7.53 -11.20
CA GLU A 942 5.80 8.42 -10.19
C GLU A 942 5.40 8.02 -8.76
N LEU A 943 4.10 7.79 -8.50
CA LEU A 943 3.59 7.37 -7.19
C LEU A 943 4.14 6.00 -6.76
N GLY A 944 4.46 5.12 -7.70
CA GLY A 944 5.09 3.82 -7.48
C GLY A 944 6.62 3.87 -7.31
N GLN A 945 7.27 5.03 -7.41
CA GLN A 945 8.73 5.09 -7.44
C GLN A 945 9.38 4.64 -6.12
N PRO A 946 10.34 3.68 -6.12
CA PRO A 946 11.04 3.27 -4.91
C PRO A 946 11.81 4.41 -4.25
N GLY A 947 11.56 4.63 -2.95
CA GLY A 947 12.09 5.77 -2.19
C GLY A 947 11.25 7.04 -2.27
N GLY A 948 9.97 6.91 -2.63
CA GLY A 948 8.98 7.99 -2.64
C GLY A 948 8.85 8.70 -4.00
N PRO A 949 7.65 9.20 -4.34
CA PRO A 949 7.44 10.04 -5.51
C PRO A 949 8.21 11.36 -5.40
N ARG A 950 8.68 11.90 -6.53
CA ARG A 950 9.26 13.25 -6.58
C ARG A 950 8.13 14.27 -6.52
N VAL A 951 7.92 14.88 -5.35
CA VAL A 951 6.85 15.86 -5.08
C VAL A 951 6.63 16.86 -6.25
N PRO A 952 7.66 17.56 -6.79
CA PRO A 952 7.45 18.53 -7.86
C PRO A 952 6.99 17.91 -9.19
N ARG A 953 7.27 16.63 -9.43
CA ARG A 953 6.84 15.91 -10.64
C ARG A 953 5.39 15.45 -10.54
N VAL A 954 4.96 14.98 -9.38
CA VAL A 954 3.54 14.69 -9.12
C VAL A 954 2.70 15.96 -9.20
N ASP A 955 3.15 17.05 -8.55
CA ASP A 955 2.50 18.36 -8.65
C ASP A 955 2.45 18.88 -10.09
N GLN A 956 3.51 18.67 -10.89
CA GLN A 956 3.51 19.00 -12.32
C GLN A 956 2.47 18.20 -13.10
N ILE A 957 2.39 16.88 -12.90
CA ILE A 957 1.46 16.02 -13.63
C ILE A 957 0.00 16.38 -13.28
N PHE A 958 -0.33 16.60 -12.00
CA PHE A 958 -1.64 17.11 -11.61
C PHE A 958 -1.95 18.49 -12.21
N ARG A 959 -0.96 19.40 -12.26
CA ARG A 959 -1.14 20.72 -12.88
C ARG A 959 -1.36 20.63 -14.40
N THR A 960 -0.73 19.68 -15.08
CA THR A 960 -0.95 19.42 -16.50
C THR A 960 -2.32 18.80 -16.76
N LEU A 961 -2.76 17.85 -15.93
CA LEU A 961 -4.08 17.21 -16.08
C LEU A 961 -5.25 18.14 -15.70
N LEU A 962 -5.19 18.77 -14.52
CA LEU A 962 -6.33 19.45 -13.86
C LEU A 962 -6.17 20.98 -13.75
N GLY A 963 -5.06 21.55 -14.19
CA GLY A 963 -4.76 22.97 -13.99
C GLY A 963 -4.25 23.31 -12.58
N ILE A 964 -4.10 24.61 -12.32
CA ILE A 964 -3.35 25.11 -11.16
C ILE A 964 -4.13 24.93 -9.84
N GLU A 965 -5.46 24.96 -9.86
CA GLU A 965 -6.31 25.20 -8.70
C GLU A 965 -6.28 24.10 -7.63
N ASP A 966 -5.99 24.47 -6.37
CA ASP A 966 -5.79 23.51 -5.27
C ASP A 966 -7.08 22.94 -4.67
N ARG A 967 -8.24 23.47 -5.06
CA ARG A 967 -9.56 22.88 -4.80
C ARG A 967 -10.46 23.12 -6.01
N ILE A 968 -10.70 22.05 -6.75
CA ILE A 968 -11.78 22.00 -7.75
C ILE A 968 -13.00 21.44 -7.02
N THR A 969 -14.05 22.23 -6.91
CA THR A 969 -15.34 21.81 -6.31
C THR A 969 -16.40 21.45 -7.34
N ASP A 970 -16.20 21.86 -8.59
CA ASP A 970 -17.13 21.64 -9.70
C ASP A 970 -16.39 20.99 -10.89
N PRO A 971 -16.83 19.82 -11.38
CA PRO A 971 -16.25 19.18 -12.56
C PRO A 971 -16.29 20.01 -13.86
N SER A 972 -17.15 21.03 -13.93
CA SER A 972 -17.22 22.00 -15.03
C SER A 972 -16.20 23.15 -14.93
N GLU A 973 -15.52 23.32 -13.80
CA GLU A 973 -14.48 24.35 -13.59
C GLU A 973 -13.04 23.83 -13.77
N VAL A 974 -12.85 22.52 -13.97
CA VAL A 974 -11.53 21.87 -14.14
C VAL A 974 -10.68 22.54 -15.23
N GLY A 975 -9.40 22.79 -14.92
CA GLY A 975 -8.39 23.32 -15.85
C GLY A 975 -7.53 22.25 -16.54
N GLY A 976 -6.47 22.67 -17.24
CA GLY A 976 -5.46 21.76 -17.82
C GLY A 976 -5.98 20.93 -19.00
N LEU A 977 -5.36 19.77 -19.25
CA LEU A 977 -5.76 18.86 -20.34
C LEU A 977 -7.22 18.39 -20.21
N MET A 978 -7.73 18.22 -18.99
CA MET A 978 -9.13 17.86 -18.76
C MET A 978 -10.10 18.99 -19.15
N GLN A 979 -9.67 20.26 -19.09
CA GLN A 979 -10.43 21.36 -19.67
C GLN A 979 -10.44 21.29 -21.20
N VAL A 980 -9.25 21.09 -21.81
CA VAL A 980 -9.10 21.12 -23.28
C VAL A 980 -9.90 19.99 -23.92
N ILE A 981 -9.83 18.76 -23.40
CA ILE A 981 -10.61 17.63 -23.95
C ILE A 981 -12.12 17.84 -23.79
N ARG A 982 -12.57 18.51 -22.72
CA ARG A 982 -13.98 18.88 -22.52
C ARG A 982 -14.44 19.95 -23.50
N ASP A 983 -13.66 21.02 -23.64
CA ASP A 983 -14.01 22.14 -24.51
C ASP A 983 -13.93 21.74 -26.00
N GLU A 984 -13.03 20.82 -26.38
CA GLU A 984 -12.93 20.34 -27.76
C GLU A 984 -14.01 19.30 -28.11
N LEU A 985 -14.26 18.30 -27.27
CA LEU A 985 -15.38 17.38 -27.45
C LEU A 985 -16.75 18.05 -27.29
N GLY A 986 -16.81 19.20 -26.62
CA GLY A 986 -18.06 19.90 -26.30
C GLY A 986 -18.86 19.26 -25.17
N LEU A 987 -18.18 18.69 -24.18
CA LEU A 987 -18.80 18.01 -23.04
C LEU A 987 -19.34 19.03 -22.03
N LYS A 988 -20.45 19.65 -22.40
CA LYS A 988 -21.16 20.71 -21.66
C LYS A 988 -22.65 20.47 -21.77
N ASP A 989 -23.38 20.69 -20.69
CA ASP A 989 -24.84 20.46 -20.60
C ASP A 989 -25.62 21.22 -21.68
N GLU A 990 -25.14 22.39 -22.12
CA GLU A 990 -25.69 23.18 -23.24
C GLU A 990 -25.73 22.45 -24.60
N LEU A 991 -24.96 21.36 -24.75
CA LEU A 991 -24.85 20.56 -25.97
C LEU A 991 -25.45 19.15 -25.84
N VAL A 992 -26.12 18.84 -24.72
CA VAL A 992 -26.77 17.54 -24.48
C VAL A 992 -28.20 17.56 -25.01
N ASN A 993 -28.50 16.71 -25.99
CA ASN A 993 -29.80 16.54 -26.63
C ASN A 993 -30.34 15.10 -26.49
N THR A 994 -29.48 14.09 -26.31
CA THR A 994 -29.88 12.69 -26.08
C THR A 994 -29.31 12.09 -24.79
N VAL A 995 -29.88 10.96 -24.35
CA VAL A 995 -29.46 10.21 -23.15
C VAL A 995 -28.05 9.63 -23.31
N GLU A 996 -27.64 9.30 -24.54
CA GLU A 996 -26.29 8.87 -24.87
C GLU A 996 -25.28 10.01 -24.70
N GLU A 997 -25.68 11.25 -25.03
CA GLU A 997 -24.87 12.46 -24.84
C GLU A 997 -24.78 12.86 -23.37
N GLU A 998 -25.89 12.76 -22.61
CA GLU A 998 -25.93 12.92 -21.15
C GLU A 998 -24.98 11.91 -20.47
N ARG A 999 -25.02 10.65 -20.90
CA ARG A 999 -24.11 9.60 -20.43
C ARG A 999 -22.65 9.88 -20.79
N ASN A 1000 -22.39 10.49 -21.95
CA ASN A 1000 -21.05 10.87 -22.39
C ASN A 1000 -20.45 12.00 -21.51
N VAL A 1001 -21.25 13.02 -21.17
CA VAL A 1001 -20.88 14.06 -20.18
C VAL A 1001 -20.70 13.46 -18.78
N THR A 1002 -21.60 12.56 -18.36
CA THR A 1002 -21.51 11.84 -17.08
C THR A 1002 -20.22 11.03 -16.96
N ASN A 1003 -19.81 10.32 -18.02
CA ASN A 1003 -18.53 9.60 -18.07
C ASN A 1003 -17.34 10.55 -17.84
N TYR A 1004 -17.37 11.76 -18.42
CA TYR A 1004 -16.33 12.77 -18.23
C TYR A 1004 -16.28 13.30 -16.79
N PHE A 1005 -17.42 13.57 -16.15
CA PHE A 1005 -17.44 13.98 -14.74
C PHE A 1005 -16.92 12.87 -13.82
N ILE A 1006 -17.27 11.60 -14.06
CA ILE A 1006 -16.71 10.45 -13.31
C ILE A 1006 -15.18 10.37 -13.46
N MET A 1007 -14.64 10.63 -14.65
CA MET A 1007 -13.19 10.70 -14.86
C MET A 1007 -12.51 11.85 -14.10
N VAL A 1008 -13.15 13.03 -14.08
CA VAL A 1008 -12.68 14.17 -13.30
C VAL A 1008 -12.63 13.82 -11.81
N ASP A 1009 -13.70 13.24 -11.26
CA ASP A 1009 -13.79 12.89 -9.83
C ASP A 1009 -12.71 11.89 -9.39
N TYR A 1010 -12.35 10.93 -10.27
CA TYR A 1010 -11.21 10.05 -10.01
C TYR A 1010 -9.88 10.81 -9.91
N LEU A 1011 -9.66 11.82 -10.76
CA LEU A 1011 -8.43 12.62 -10.73
C LEU A 1011 -8.41 13.65 -9.59
N THR A 1012 -9.54 14.30 -9.27
CA THR A 1012 -9.63 15.29 -8.17
C THR A 1012 -9.54 14.60 -6.80
N GLY A 1013 -10.22 13.46 -6.61
CA GLY A 1013 -10.10 12.65 -5.39
C GLY A 1013 -8.70 12.08 -5.19
N LEU A 1014 -7.98 11.78 -6.27
CA LEU A 1014 -6.57 11.39 -6.22
C LEU A 1014 -5.65 12.59 -5.93
N ARG A 1015 -5.90 13.78 -6.50
CA ARG A 1015 -5.20 15.03 -6.15
C ARG A 1015 -5.39 15.38 -4.68
N GLN A 1016 -6.61 15.26 -4.14
CA GLN A 1016 -6.90 15.49 -2.72
C GLN A 1016 -6.17 14.48 -1.83
N SER A 1017 -6.19 13.19 -2.20
CA SER A 1017 -5.43 12.14 -1.51
C SER A 1017 -3.93 12.45 -1.51
N TRP A 1018 -3.38 12.90 -2.64
CA TRP A 1018 -1.99 13.36 -2.76
C TRP A 1018 -1.70 14.54 -1.83
N THR A 1019 -2.47 15.64 -1.91
CA THR A 1019 -2.25 16.85 -1.10
C THR A 1019 -2.23 16.55 0.41
N ILE A 1020 -3.10 15.65 0.90
CA ILE A 1020 -3.13 15.22 2.31
C ILE A 1020 -1.85 14.47 2.72
N ASN A 1021 -1.24 13.71 1.81
CA ASN A 1021 -0.07 12.85 2.11
C ASN A 1021 1.26 13.45 1.64
N ARG A 1022 1.25 14.54 0.86
CA ARG A 1022 2.42 15.15 0.22
C ARG A 1022 3.52 15.51 1.21
N SER A 1023 3.16 15.99 2.40
CA SER A 1023 4.10 16.39 3.46
C SER A 1023 5.03 15.27 3.92
N TYR A 1024 4.59 14.00 3.84
CA TYR A 1024 5.44 12.84 4.19
C TYR A 1024 6.46 12.46 3.12
N PHE A 1025 6.36 13.03 1.91
CA PHE A 1025 7.29 12.84 0.79
C PHE A 1025 8.18 14.06 0.56
N ASP A 1026 7.83 15.21 1.15
CA ASP A 1026 8.68 16.39 1.15
C ASP A 1026 9.86 16.19 2.11
N ARG A 1027 11.08 16.37 1.61
CA ARG A 1027 12.32 16.23 2.39
C ARG A 1027 12.64 17.47 3.24
N SER A 1028 11.81 18.51 3.15
CA SER A 1028 11.96 19.78 3.86
C SER A 1028 10.82 20.09 4.85
N GLY A 1029 9.78 19.26 4.90
CA GLY A 1029 8.65 19.44 5.82
C GLY A 1029 8.94 19.00 7.26
N GLU A 1030 8.19 19.56 8.21
CA GLU A 1030 8.24 19.21 9.64
C GLU A 1030 7.63 17.82 9.95
N ALA A 1031 6.86 17.24 9.01
CA ALA A 1031 6.23 15.94 9.18
C ALA A 1031 7.29 14.82 9.27
N GLN A 1032 7.18 13.93 10.26
CA GLN A 1032 8.09 12.77 10.34
C GLN A 1032 8.03 11.95 9.04
N PRO A 1033 9.16 11.77 8.33
CA PRO A 1033 9.18 11.01 7.08
C PRO A 1033 8.99 9.53 7.35
N PHE A 1034 8.32 8.82 6.43
CA PHE A 1034 8.10 7.39 6.59
C PHE A 1034 9.40 6.60 6.55
N PHE A 1035 9.51 5.63 7.47
CA PHE A 1035 10.69 4.79 7.60
C PHE A 1035 11.02 4.08 6.27
N GLY A 1036 10.04 3.45 5.63
CA GLY A 1036 10.20 2.81 4.31
C GLY A 1036 10.81 3.72 3.24
N THR A 1037 10.35 4.99 3.17
CA THR A 1037 10.91 5.99 2.25
C THR A 1037 12.37 6.27 2.56
N GLN A 1038 12.70 6.52 3.83
CA GLN A 1038 14.06 6.82 4.26
C GLN A 1038 15.02 5.62 4.17
N LEU A 1039 14.55 4.38 4.35
CA LEU A 1039 15.34 3.16 4.13
C LEU A 1039 15.97 3.15 2.74
N VAL A 1040 15.21 3.53 1.70
CA VAL A 1040 15.72 3.59 0.32
C VAL A 1040 16.69 4.77 0.11
N LEU A 1041 16.49 5.90 0.80
CA LEU A 1041 17.40 7.04 0.73
C LEU A 1041 18.74 6.76 1.44
N LEU A 1042 18.69 6.14 2.63
CA LEU A 1042 19.87 5.64 3.34
C LEU A 1042 20.61 4.59 2.52
N SER A 1043 19.91 3.62 1.93
CA SER A 1043 20.51 2.60 1.04
C SER A 1043 21.30 3.25 -0.11
N ARG A 1044 20.69 4.22 -0.81
CA ARG A 1044 21.35 4.95 -1.91
C ARG A 1044 22.54 5.79 -1.41
N SER A 1045 22.39 6.46 -0.26
CA SER A 1045 23.45 7.29 0.32
C SER A 1045 24.65 6.46 0.79
N LEU A 1046 24.42 5.29 1.38
CA LEU A 1046 25.46 4.30 1.72
C LEU A 1046 26.23 3.84 0.48
N SER A 1047 25.55 3.53 -0.63
CA SER A 1047 26.21 3.18 -1.89
C SER A 1047 27.10 4.32 -2.42
N VAL A 1048 26.63 5.57 -2.37
CA VAL A 1048 27.41 6.75 -2.78
C VAL A 1048 28.62 6.98 -1.88
N VAL A 1049 28.49 6.76 -0.56
CA VAL A 1049 29.61 6.85 0.39
C VAL A 1049 30.67 5.78 0.07
N ALA A 1050 30.27 4.54 -0.22
CA ALA A 1050 31.20 3.48 -0.61
C ALA A 1050 31.96 3.81 -1.92
N GLU A 1051 31.25 4.28 -2.96
CA GLU A 1051 31.86 4.72 -4.23
C GLU A 1051 32.83 5.90 -4.03
N SER A 1052 32.49 6.82 -3.12
CA SER A 1052 33.33 7.98 -2.78
C SER A 1052 34.65 7.60 -2.10
N VAL A 1053 34.71 6.47 -1.37
CA VAL A 1053 35.97 5.97 -0.80
C VAL A 1053 36.91 5.47 -1.89
N GLU A 1054 36.40 4.79 -2.92
CA GLU A 1054 37.22 4.32 -4.04
C GLU A 1054 37.70 5.47 -4.94
N GLU A 1055 36.87 6.50 -5.19
CA GLU A 1055 37.34 7.72 -5.86
C GLU A 1055 38.43 8.44 -5.05
N LEU A 1056 38.33 8.44 -3.73
CA LEU A 1056 39.34 9.02 -2.84
C LEU A 1056 40.64 8.19 -2.83
N ARG A 1057 40.56 6.85 -2.78
CA ARG A 1057 41.72 5.94 -2.93
C ARG A 1057 42.44 6.19 -4.26
N SER A 1058 41.71 6.16 -5.38
CA SER A 1058 42.22 6.47 -6.72
C SER A 1058 42.82 7.88 -6.82
N THR A 1059 42.22 8.86 -6.13
CA THR A 1059 42.75 10.23 -6.06
C THR A 1059 44.06 10.30 -5.28
N PHE A 1060 44.23 9.55 -4.19
CA PHE A 1060 45.51 9.41 -3.47
C PHE A 1060 46.58 8.73 -4.34
N ASP A 1061 46.23 7.63 -5.02
CA ASP A 1061 47.12 6.94 -5.96
C ASP A 1061 47.61 7.89 -7.07
N SER A 1062 46.72 8.77 -7.58
CA SER A 1062 47.05 9.77 -8.61
C SER A 1062 48.01 10.89 -8.18
N VAL A 1063 48.26 11.05 -6.88
CA VAL A 1063 49.27 11.96 -6.31
C VAL A 1063 50.44 11.20 -5.67
N PHE A 1064 50.64 9.95 -6.09
CA PHE A 1064 51.66 9.00 -5.66
C PHE A 1064 51.54 8.49 -4.22
N ILE A 1065 50.46 8.81 -3.48
CA ILE A 1065 50.21 8.30 -2.13
C ILE A 1065 49.56 6.91 -2.24
N GLY A 1066 50.39 5.92 -2.57
CA GLY A 1066 49.99 4.54 -2.84
C GLY A 1066 49.47 3.78 -1.62
N PRO A 1067 48.95 2.55 -1.77
CA PRO A 1067 48.32 1.80 -0.68
C PRO A 1067 49.22 1.59 0.55
N ALA A 1068 50.51 1.30 0.33
CA ALA A 1068 51.48 1.12 1.43
C ALA A 1068 51.79 2.44 2.18
N GLU A 1069 51.68 3.59 1.52
CA GLU A 1069 51.81 4.90 2.18
C GLU A 1069 50.53 5.22 2.96
N ARG A 1070 49.34 4.97 2.40
CA ARG A 1070 48.06 5.12 3.12
C ARG A 1070 47.99 4.24 4.39
N GLN A 1071 48.60 3.06 4.36
CA GLN A 1071 48.71 2.13 5.49
C GLN A 1071 49.74 2.56 6.57
N THR A 1072 50.51 3.62 6.34
CA THR A 1072 51.51 4.14 7.30
C THR A 1072 51.36 5.64 7.61
N LEU A 1073 50.52 6.34 6.85
CA LEU A 1073 50.23 7.77 6.99
C LEU A 1073 49.24 8.02 8.14
N GLU A 1074 49.77 8.47 9.28
CA GLU A 1074 49.01 8.85 10.47
C GLU A 1074 48.43 10.28 10.35
N ILE A 1075 47.10 10.40 10.48
CA ILE A 1075 46.36 11.67 10.47
C ILE A 1075 46.03 12.06 11.92
N ALA A 1076 46.53 13.20 12.38
CA ALA A 1076 46.12 13.79 13.64
C ALA A 1076 44.94 14.75 13.42
N PHE A 1077 43.76 14.42 13.95
CA PHE A 1077 42.57 15.26 13.81
C PHE A 1077 42.64 16.48 14.75
N PRO A 1078 42.07 17.64 14.35
CA PRO A 1078 41.89 18.77 15.26
C PRO A 1078 40.85 18.41 16.35
N SER A 1079 41.07 18.89 17.57
CA SER A 1079 40.21 18.54 18.73
C SER A 1079 38.76 19.02 18.61
N THR A 1080 38.49 19.97 17.72
CA THR A 1080 37.14 20.46 17.40
C THR A 1080 36.97 20.62 15.89
N VAL A 1081 35.78 20.28 15.39
CA VAL A 1081 35.39 20.42 13.97
C VAL A 1081 33.98 20.99 13.88
N SER A 1082 33.76 21.91 12.94
CA SER A 1082 32.46 22.53 12.67
C SER A 1082 31.89 22.01 11.34
N PRO A 1083 31.14 20.88 11.32
CA PRO A 1083 30.52 20.37 10.10
C PRO A 1083 29.42 21.33 9.60
N PRO A 1084 29.23 21.47 8.27
CA PRO A 1084 28.24 22.39 7.70
C PRO A 1084 26.82 21.95 8.04
N GLY A 1085 26.09 22.79 8.78
CA GLY A 1085 24.72 22.53 9.24
C GLY A 1085 24.62 21.93 10.65
N GLY A 1086 25.74 21.56 11.29
CA GLY A 1086 25.73 21.02 12.66
C GLY A 1086 25.65 22.12 13.73
N PRO A 1087 24.88 21.92 14.82
CA PRO A 1087 24.88 22.82 15.96
C PRO A 1087 26.15 22.62 16.81
N THR A 1088 26.90 23.70 17.05
CA THR A 1088 28.20 23.74 17.77
C THR A 1088 29.33 22.89 17.18
N ALA A 1089 30.57 23.16 17.63
CA ALA A 1089 31.75 22.44 17.15
C ALA A 1089 31.86 21.07 17.86
N ALA A 1090 31.83 19.99 17.08
CA ALA A 1090 31.93 18.63 17.59
C ALA A 1090 33.36 18.36 18.11
N VAL A 1091 33.46 17.83 19.33
CA VAL A 1091 34.75 17.46 19.94
C VAL A 1091 35.19 16.10 19.39
N ILE A 1092 36.29 16.08 18.64
CA ILE A 1092 36.90 14.84 18.18
C ILE A 1092 37.81 14.32 19.31
N GLY A 1093 37.23 13.46 20.16
CA GLY A 1093 37.93 12.84 21.29
C GLY A 1093 38.89 11.71 20.91
N THR A 1094 38.96 11.32 19.62
CA THR A 1094 39.86 10.29 19.13
C THR A 1094 41.29 10.80 18.97
N ARG A 1095 42.25 9.89 19.18
CA ARG A 1095 43.66 10.11 18.84
C ARG A 1095 43.84 10.08 17.32
N ALA A 1096 45.07 10.31 16.87
CA ALA A 1096 45.43 10.14 15.47
C ALA A 1096 45.17 8.70 14.97
N MET A 1097 44.92 8.57 13.67
CA MET A 1097 44.51 7.30 13.01
C MET A 1097 45.22 7.18 11.66
N ILE A 1098 45.52 5.95 11.23
CA ILE A 1098 46.07 5.69 9.90
C ILE A 1098 45.01 6.02 8.83
N LEU A 1099 45.42 6.66 7.74
CA LEU A 1099 44.51 7.03 6.64
C LEU A 1099 43.74 5.84 6.08
N GLU A 1100 44.41 4.73 5.78
CA GLU A 1100 43.74 3.54 5.24
C GLU A 1100 42.76 2.90 6.25
N ASP A 1101 42.99 3.02 7.57
CA ASP A 1101 42.03 2.55 8.59
C ASP A 1101 40.74 3.39 8.57
N LEU A 1102 40.85 4.72 8.42
CA LEU A 1102 39.69 5.60 8.25
C LEU A 1102 38.92 5.27 6.97
N LEU A 1103 39.62 5.17 5.83
CA LEU A 1103 38.99 4.83 4.54
C LEU A 1103 38.31 3.46 4.59
N ARG A 1104 38.99 2.47 5.19
CA ARG A 1104 38.44 1.13 5.39
C ARG A 1104 37.20 1.15 6.28
N TRP A 1105 37.23 1.82 7.43
CA TRP A 1105 36.08 1.85 8.33
C TRP A 1105 34.86 2.49 7.66
N VAL A 1106 35.04 3.57 6.89
CA VAL A 1106 33.95 4.16 6.08
C VAL A 1106 33.42 3.17 5.04
N ALA A 1107 34.28 2.43 4.33
CA ALA A 1107 33.87 1.45 3.33
C ALA A 1107 33.16 0.22 3.94
N ASP A 1108 33.74 -0.38 4.99
CA ASP A 1108 33.18 -1.55 5.69
C ASP A 1108 31.83 -1.20 6.35
N PHE A 1109 31.69 0.01 6.91
CA PHE A 1109 30.41 0.52 7.40
C PHE A 1109 29.40 0.75 6.26
N ALA A 1110 29.80 1.40 5.18
CA ALA A 1110 28.90 1.73 4.07
C ALA A 1110 28.38 0.49 3.34
N ALA A 1111 29.22 -0.53 3.15
CA ALA A 1111 28.88 -1.75 2.44
C ALA A 1111 28.19 -2.83 3.31
N HIS A 1112 28.49 -2.89 4.61
CA HIS A 1112 28.07 -4.02 5.46
C HIS A 1112 27.40 -3.60 6.77
N GLU A 1113 28.08 -2.84 7.63
CA GLU A 1113 27.57 -2.58 9.00
C GLU A 1113 26.32 -1.69 8.99
N GLY A 1114 26.36 -0.57 8.26
CA GLY A 1114 25.26 0.37 8.11
C GLY A 1114 23.98 -0.28 7.55
N PRO A 1115 24.05 -0.97 6.40
CA PRO A 1115 22.97 -1.81 5.89
C PRO A 1115 22.38 -2.76 6.94
N ARG A 1116 23.24 -3.45 7.68
CA ARG A 1116 22.83 -4.44 8.68
C ARG A 1116 22.17 -3.83 9.91
N TYR A 1117 22.70 -2.73 10.47
CA TYR A 1117 22.05 -2.00 11.58
C TYR A 1117 20.62 -1.57 11.19
N ILE A 1118 20.44 -1.13 9.94
CA ILE A 1118 19.15 -0.74 9.40
C ILE A 1118 18.20 -1.94 9.29
N GLN A 1119 18.67 -3.08 8.75
CA GLN A 1119 17.90 -4.31 8.58
C GLN A 1119 17.53 -4.97 9.92
N ASP A 1120 18.53 -5.27 10.76
CA ASP A 1120 18.39 -6.10 11.98
C ASP A 1120 17.62 -5.37 13.09
N GLY A 1121 17.77 -4.04 13.21
CA GLY A 1121 17.30 -3.28 14.37
C GLY A 1121 16.39 -2.07 14.06
N GLY A 1122 16.04 -1.83 12.80
CA GLY A 1122 15.06 -0.82 12.39
C GLY A 1122 15.33 0.59 12.92
N LYS A 1123 14.26 1.37 13.18
CA LYS A 1123 14.39 2.75 13.74
C LYS A 1123 15.22 2.80 15.05
N PHE A 1124 15.18 1.74 15.87
CA PHE A 1124 15.89 1.72 17.16
C PHE A 1124 17.40 1.66 16.96
N ALA A 1125 17.90 0.73 16.13
CA ALA A 1125 19.33 0.67 15.82
C ALA A 1125 19.80 1.84 14.94
N VAL A 1126 18.94 2.38 14.07
CA VAL A 1126 19.25 3.61 13.33
C VAL A 1126 19.56 4.77 14.29
N ARG A 1127 18.73 4.97 15.32
CA ARG A 1127 18.96 6.01 16.34
C ARG A 1127 20.17 5.71 17.23
N ASN A 1128 20.29 4.47 17.72
CA ASN A 1128 21.16 4.16 18.86
C ASN A 1128 22.52 3.56 18.50
N ALA A 1129 22.72 3.11 17.26
CA ALA A 1129 23.99 2.52 16.80
C ALA A 1129 24.48 3.14 15.48
N PHE A 1130 23.63 3.22 14.47
CA PHE A 1130 23.99 3.75 13.15
C PHE A 1130 24.38 5.24 13.20
N LEU A 1131 23.52 6.10 13.76
CA LEU A 1131 23.74 7.55 13.74
C LEU A 1131 24.99 7.99 14.51
N PRO A 1132 25.33 7.46 15.72
CA PRO A 1132 26.60 7.75 16.38
C PRO A 1132 27.85 7.35 15.56
N ILE A 1133 27.78 6.25 14.79
CA ILE A 1133 28.87 5.84 13.91
C ILE A 1133 28.97 6.80 12.72
N VAL A 1134 27.86 7.13 12.05
CA VAL A 1134 27.86 8.10 10.94
C VAL A 1134 28.33 9.48 11.39
N GLU A 1135 27.92 9.95 12.57
CA GLU A 1135 28.44 11.19 13.17
C GLU A 1135 29.95 11.12 13.39
N THR A 1136 30.46 10.02 13.94
CA THR A 1136 31.91 9.84 14.16
C THR A 1136 32.68 9.85 12.84
N LEU A 1137 32.24 9.07 11.85
CA LEU A 1137 32.83 9.01 10.50
C LEU A 1137 32.78 10.37 9.78
N ARG A 1138 31.64 11.07 9.84
CA ARG A 1138 31.45 12.43 9.31
C ARG A 1138 32.47 13.39 9.92
N ASN A 1139 32.58 13.39 11.26
CA ASN A 1139 33.45 14.31 11.98
C ASN A 1139 34.94 14.04 11.65
N LEU A 1140 35.35 12.76 11.59
CA LEU A 1140 36.69 12.36 11.16
C LEU A 1140 37.00 12.78 9.71
N ALA A 1141 36.05 12.59 8.78
CA ALA A 1141 36.20 13.00 7.38
C ALA A 1141 36.34 14.53 7.21
N PHE A 1142 35.59 15.33 7.97
CA PHE A 1142 35.81 16.78 8.01
C PHE A 1142 37.13 17.16 8.70
N GLY A 1143 37.55 16.43 9.74
CA GLY A 1143 38.86 16.63 10.39
C GLY A 1143 40.05 16.37 9.44
N ALA A 1144 39.92 15.42 8.52
CA ALA A 1144 40.91 15.12 7.49
C ALA A 1144 41.11 16.24 6.43
N LEU A 1145 40.22 17.24 6.36
CA LEU A 1145 40.43 18.40 5.47
C LEU A 1145 41.50 19.38 5.96
N SER A 1146 41.68 19.43 7.28
CA SER A 1146 42.59 20.33 7.99
C SER A 1146 43.18 19.63 9.22
N PRO A 1147 43.99 18.57 9.02
CA PRO A 1147 44.54 17.80 10.12
C PRO A 1147 45.58 18.62 10.90
N ALA A 1148 45.62 18.43 12.22
CA ALA A 1148 46.53 19.12 13.13
C ALA A 1148 48.02 18.88 12.81
N ASN A 1149 48.33 17.79 12.10
CA ASN A 1149 49.66 17.46 11.61
C ASN A 1149 49.86 17.73 10.09
N GLU A 1150 49.08 18.61 9.44
CA GLU A 1150 49.19 18.85 7.97
C GLU A 1150 50.64 19.12 7.50
N GLN A 1151 51.48 19.80 8.30
CA GLN A 1151 52.89 20.08 7.96
C GLN A 1151 53.79 18.82 7.93
N ALA A 1152 53.37 17.71 8.53
CA ALA A 1152 54.08 16.44 8.55
C ALA A 1152 53.58 15.46 7.48
N LEU A 1153 52.50 15.79 6.76
CA LEU A 1153 51.93 14.94 5.72
C LEU A 1153 52.67 15.10 4.37
N PRO A 1154 52.66 14.08 3.49
CA PRO A 1154 53.25 14.18 2.16
C PRO A 1154 52.57 15.28 1.32
N ARG A 1155 53.33 15.96 0.46
CA ARG A 1155 52.83 17.09 -0.35
C ARG A 1155 51.62 16.74 -1.23
N GLY A 1156 51.45 15.48 -1.61
CA GLY A 1156 50.27 15.00 -2.34
C GLY A 1156 48.95 15.21 -1.56
N TYR A 1157 48.99 15.11 -0.23
CA TYR A 1157 47.82 15.23 0.64
C TYR A 1157 47.22 16.65 0.61
N SER A 1158 48.05 17.67 0.66
CA SER A 1158 47.61 19.07 0.60
C SER A 1158 47.19 19.53 -0.80
N THR A 1159 47.21 18.67 -1.82
CA THR A 1159 46.75 19.05 -3.17
C THR A 1159 45.25 19.33 -3.20
N THR A 1160 44.85 20.28 -4.05
CA THR A 1160 43.43 20.64 -4.22
C THR A 1160 42.57 19.45 -4.68
N ARG A 1161 43.14 18.47 -5.39
CA ARG A 1161 42.43 17.25 -5.81
C ARG A 1161 42.09 16.37 -4.60
N VAL A 1162 43.07 16.05 -3.75
CA VAL A 1162 42.84 15.26 -2.51
C VAL A 1162 41.90 16.00 -1.57
N LYS A 1163 42.16 17.29 -1.27
CA LYS A 1163 41.28 18.08 -0.39
C LYS A 1163 39.85 18.19 -0.92
N ARG A 1164 39.65 18.13 -2.25
CA ARG A 1164 38.31 18.08 -2.85
C ARG A 1164 37.65 16.71 -2.64
N ALA A 1165 38.32 15.61 -2.95
CA ALA A 1165 37.75 14.25 -2.79
C ALA A 1165 37.42 13.93 -1.32
N ILE A 1166 38.26 14.33 -0.36
CA ILE A 1166 37.96 14.24 1.08
C ILE A 1166 36.70 15.05 1.43
N LYS A 1167 36.52 16.23 0.82
CA LYS A 1167 35.36 17.10 1.08
C LYS A 1167 34.07 16.49 0.52
N GLU A 1168 34.13 15.88 -0.65
CA GLU A 1168 32.99 15.22 -1.28
C GLU A 1168 32.57 13.98 -0.47
N LEU A 1169 33.51 13.17 0.02
CA LEU A 1169 33.22 12.10 0.99
C LEU A 1169 32.59 12.62 2.29
N ALA A 1170 33.14 13.69 2.88
CA ALA A 1170 32.63 14.29 4.11
C ALA A 1170 31.21 14.88 3.93
N LEU A 1171 30.90 15.43 2.75
CA LEU A 1171 29.56 15.90 2.40
C LEU A 1171 28.56 14.75 2.21
N HIS A 1172 28.98 13.63 1.60
CA HIS A 1172 28.13 12.44 1.47
C HIS A 1172 27.82 11.79 2.83
N LEU A 1173 28.79 11.76 3.76
CA LEU A 1173 28.56 11.36 5.16
C LEU A 1173 27.65 12.35 5.92
N ASN A 1174 27.69 13.65 5.59
CA ASN A 1174 26.79 14.64 6.17
C ASN A 1174 25.34 14.47 5.69
N GLU A 1175 25.12 14.18 4.39
CA GLU A 1175 23.79 13.85 3.88
C GLU A 1175 23.27 12.52 4.47
N LEU A 1176 24.14 11.51 4.65
CA LEU A 1176 23.77 10.26 5.31
C LEU A 1176 23.28 10.50 6.76
N HIS A 1177 23.97 11.38 7.51
CA HIS A 1177 23.51 11.80 8.84
C HIS A 1177 22.15 12.49 8.78
N ARG A 1178 21.99 13.47 7.88
CA ARG A 1178 20.77 14.27 7.72
C ARG A 1178 19.54 13.43 7.30
N LEU A 1179 19.76 12.31 6.61
CA LEU A 1179 18.71 11.33 6.28
C LEU A 1179 18.36 10.41 7.45
N ALA A 1180 19.30 10.11 8.34
CA ALA A 1180 19.11 9.23 9.50
C ALA A 1180 18.48 9.96 10.70
N GLU A 1181 18.85 11.22 10.92
CA GLU A 1181 18.43 12.04 12.07
C GLU A 1181 16.90 12.16 12.28
N PRO A 1182 16.06 12.34 11.23
CA PRO A 1182 14.60 12.37 11.38
C PRO A 1182 13.96 11.04 11.80
N LEU A 1183 14.69 9.91 11.80
CA LEU A 1183 14.16 8.58 12.12
C LEU A 1183 14.07 8.30 13.63
N ASN A 1184 13.93 9.37 14.42
CA ASN A 1184 13.86 9.33 15.87
C ASN A 1184 12.67 8.50 16.36
N HIS A 1185 12.96 7.34 16.97
CA HIS A 1185 11.99 6.55 17.69
C HIS A 1185 11.88 7.03 19.14
N THR A 1186 10.78 7.71 19.44
CA THR A 1186 10.30 7.88 20.80
C THR A 1186 9.64 6.56 21.23
N ILE A 1187 10.31 5.81 22.11
CA ILE A 1187 9.61 4.79 22.89
C ILE A 1187 8.71 5.57 23.86
N PRO A 1188 7.39 5.37 23.88
CA PRO A 1188 6.54 6.00 24.89
C PRO A 1188 6.96 5.49 26.26
N SER A 1189 7.43 6.39 27.13
CA SER A 1189 7.73 6.06 28.52
C SER A 1189 6.44 5.60 29.19
N GLN A 1190 6.45 4.38 29.75
CA GLN A 1190 5.33 3.85 30.52
C GLN A 1190 4.97 4.82 31.66
N SER A 1191 3.68 5.15 31.77
CA SER A 1191 3.11 6.15 32.69
C SER A 1191 1.89 5.58 33.41
#